data_AF-A0A844D2Q8-F1
#
_entry.id   AF-A0A844D2Q8-F1
#
_cell.length_a   1.000
_cell.length_b   1.000
_cell.length_c   1.000
_cell.angle_alpha   90.00
_cell.angle_beta   90.00
_cell.angle_gamma   90.00
#
_symmetry.space_group_name_H-M   'P 1'
#
loop_
_entity.id
_entity.type
_entity.pdbx_description
1 polymer ?
#
loop_
_entity_poly.entity_id
_entity_poly.type
_entity_poly.pdbx_seq_one_letter_code
_entity_poly.pdbx_strand_id
1 'polypeptide(L)'
;MTKTNGNNTTLADFIWKNADALWGNFKHVDFGKIILPFTLLRRLECVLEPTREQVVSTHQSMANQGIDMDLILRPISGYPFYNTSNYDLKSLGATRTRQNLEDYISSFSANARVIFEQFDFANTIARMDRAGVLYKICLNFAAIDLHPDKVPERTMSNVYEHLIRKFGAEVNEAAEDFMTPRDVVHLAIELLLDPDEQIFVDNPGLITTLYDPTCGTSGFLSDGMEHVDTLRDRYGQAPTIVPYGQELEPETHAVALASMLLKTIPTDPGRDLSQNIKLGSTLSNDQLSNEKFNYCVSNPPFGKKWEMDQAAVVREHNDQKFEGRFGPKLPGVGDGSMLFLLHLLSKLEDPEKGGGRAAIVLSGSPLFNGRAGQGESEIRRYLLEQDVVEAIIALPQEIFFRTGIGTYIWILSNKKPAHRQGKVQLINATEMYESMRKSEGNKRRRVGEAQTRDIVSMYSAFEETGESKIFDSTEFGYRRIRVLRPLRKKIVISKDGLAKLEEEKPWTKLTEDQRESWRALLEEQMGTEHDWHWVDGWMKAAAKADSGLGKLTATHVKMLQRAFGVHDQELEPVTDKKGNVLPDDDLTDYENVPMDTDIQDYLATEVLPHAADAYIDDTYRDETDGEVGIVGYEINFNRYFYEYQPPRDLDEIDADLNAVEAEIAAILAEVTE
;
A
#
# COMPACT_ATOMS: atom_id res chain seq x y z
N MET A 1 28.35 14.95 -18.72
CA MET A 1 28.21 13.98 -17.61
C MET A 1 29.57 13.62 -17.04
N THR A 2 29.93 14.13 -15.86
CA THR A 2 30.95 13.63 -14.90
C THR A 2 31.22 14.72 -13.86
N LYS A 3 30.58 14.65 -12.66
CA LYS A 3 31.06 15.29 -11.41
C LYS A 3 30.19 15.10 -10.14
N THR A 4 29.20 14.20 -10.11
CA THR A 4 28.31 14.07 -8.94
C THR A 4 28.82 13.15 -7.82
N ASN A 5 29.85 12.33 -8.06
CA ASN A 5 30.33 11.36 -7.06
C ASN A 5 31.22 11.96 -5.94
N GLY A 6 31.71 13.20 -6.08
CA GLY A 6 32.63 13.79 -5.10
C GLY A 6 31.97 14.24 -3.79
N ASN A 7 30.74 14.75 -3.84
CA ASN A 7 30.07 15.35 -2.67
C ASN A 7 29.40 14.31 -1.74
N ASN A 8 29.01 13.14 -2.27
CA ASN A 8 28.32 12.12 -1.46
C ASN A 8 29.25 11.46 -0.44
N THR A 9 30.50 11.19 -0.81
CA THR A 9 31.50 10.57 0.09
C THR A 9 31.85 11.50 1.25
N THR A 10 32.04 12.80 0.99
CA THR A 10 32.35 13.80 2.02
C THR A 10 31.22 13.99 3.04
N LEU A 11 29.97 13.87 2.61
CA LEU A 11 28.81 14.04 3.49
C LEU A 11 28.54 12.79 4.34
N ALA A 12 28.77 11.60 3.78
CA ALA A 12 28.74 10.35 4.54
C ALA A 12 29.85 10.29 5.60
N ASP A 13 31.07 10.68 5.26
CA ASP A 13 32.20 10.76 6.20
C ASP A 13 31.93 11.78 7.32
N PHE A 14 31.29 12.90 6.97
CA PHE A 14 30.83 13.89 7.95
C PHE A 14 29.82 13.31 8.94
N ILE A 15 28.83 12.56 8.45
CA ILE A 15 27.82 11.89 9.29
C ILE A 15 28.50 10.89 10.23
N TRP A 16 29.42 10.07 9.71
CA TRP A 16 30.16 9.10 10.51
C TRP A 16 30.98 9.75 11.62
N LYS A 17 31.71 10.82 11.29
CA LYS A 17 32.48 11.59 12.28
C LYS A 17 31.61 12.12 13.42
N ASN A 18 30.36 12.52 13.14
CA ASN A 18 29.43 12.96 14.18
C ASN A 18 28.83 11.80 14.96
N ALA A 19 28.50 10.69 14.29
CA ALA A 19 28.03 9.46 14.94
C ALA A 19 29.07 8.91 15.94
N ASP A 20 30.36 8.91 15.57
CA ASP A 20 31.45 8.47 16.46
C ASP A 20 31.51 9.28 17.76
N ALA A 21 31.17 10.57 17.70
CA ALA A 21 31.14 11.42 18.89
C ALA A 21 29.94 11.14 19.81
N LEU A 22 28.90 10.45 19.32
CA LEU A 22 27.74 10.02 20.10
C LEU A 22 27.95 8.63 20.74
N TRP A 23 28.91 7.87 20.23
CA TRP A 23 29.18 6.49 20.65
C TRP A 23 29.50 6.40 22.14
N GLY A 24 28.84 5.47 22.83
CA GLY A 24 29.01 5.19 24.27
C GLY A 24 28.05 5.98 25.16
N ASN A 25 27.66 7.19 24.75
CA ASN A 25 26.71 8.04 25.50
C ASN A 25 25.26 7.87 25.03
N PHE A 26 25.07 7.42 23.79
CA PHE A 26 23.76 7.22 23.17
C PHE A 26 23.67 5.82 22.55
N LYS A 27 22.46 5.27 22.48
CA LYS A 27 22.20 4.03 21.74
C LYS A 27 22.31 4.33 20.24
N HIS A 28 22.83 3.39 19.45
CA HIS A 28 22.99 3.59 18.01
C HIS A 28 21.67 3.91 17.31
N VAL A 29 20.58 3.28 17.76
CA VAL A 29 19.20 3.55 17.31
C VAL A 29 18.75 5.02 17.49
N ASP A 30 19.33 5.75 18.46
CA ASP A 30 19.00 7.16 18.71
C ASP A 30 19.76 8.10 17.77
N PHE A 31 20.80 7.63 17.07
CA PHE A 31 21.70 8.52 16.31
C PHE A 31 20.96 9.26 15.19
N GLY A 32 20.01 8.61 14.52
CA GLY A 32 19.17 9.26 13.49
C GLY A 32 18.38 10.42 14.08
N LYS A 33 17.72 10.21 15.22
CA LYS A 33 16.94 11.22 15.93
C LYS A 33 17.79 12.40 16.43
N ILE A 34 19.09 12.19 16.60
CA ILE A 34 20.04 13.23 17.02
C ILE A 34 20.58 13.98 15.79
N ILE A 35 21.04 13.26 14.76
CA ILE A 35 21.75 13.83 13.62
C ILE A 35 20.81 14.54 12.64
N LEU A 36 19.59 14.03 12.42
CA LEU A 36 18.61 14.61 11.51
C LEU A 36 18.25 16.08 11.86
N PRO A 37 17.82 16.42 13.10
CA PRO A 37 17.47 17.80 13.42
C PRO A 37 18.66 18.77 13.30
N PHE A 38 19.89 18.35 13.60
CA PHE A 38 21.07 19.18 13.33
C PHE A 38 21.33 19.39 11.84
N THR A 39 21.09 18.37 11.03
CA THR A 39 21.25 18.45 9.57
C THR A 39 20.23 19.43 8.97
N LEU A 40 18.98 19.37 9.43
CA LEU A 40 17.93 20.33 9.06
C LEU A 40 18.26 21.74 9.56
N LEU A 41 18.66 21.88 10.83
CA LEU A 41 19.07 23.16 11.40
C LEU A 41 20.18 23.83 10.59
N ARG A 42 21.23 23.07 10.23
CA ARG A 42 22.33 23.62 9.43
C ARG A 42 21.88 23.99 8.02
N ARG A 43 20.99 23.21 7.40
CA ARG A 43 20.46 23.53 6.07
C ARG A 43 19.63 24.82 6.08
N LEU A 44 18.76 24.99 7.08
CA LEU A 44 18.00 26.22 7.29
C LEU A 44 18.92 27.41 7.62
N GLU A 45 19.96 27.20 8.42
CA GLU A 45 20.96 28.23 8.72
C GLU A 45 21.68 28.70 7.46
N CYS A 46 22.17 27.77 6.63
CA CYS A 46 22.90 28.08 5.40
C CYS A 46 22.13 29.03 4.47
N VAL A 47 20.83 28.80 4.26
CA VAL A 47 20.03 29.64 3.35
C VAL A 47 19.72 31.03 3.91
N LEU A 48 19.76 31.18 5.24
CA LEU A 48 19.56 32.46 5.92
C LEU A 48 20.87 33.24 6.14
N GLU A 49 22.04 32.59 6.02
CA GLU A 49 23.36 33.24 6.23
C GLU A 49 23.50 34.58 5.47
N PRO A 50 23.10 34.71 4.19
CA PRO A 50 23.27 35.96 3.44
C PRO A 50 22.41 37.13 3.94
N THR A 51 21.26 36.84 4.56
CA THR A 51 20.25 37.84 4.94
C THR A 51 20.17 38.06 6.46
N ARG A 52 20.88 37.26 7.24
CA ARG A 52 20.82 37.24 8.72
C ARG A 52 21.04 38.60 9.36
N GLU A 53 22.10 39.33 8.99
CA GLU A 53 22.38 40.64 9.60
C GLU A 53 21.23 41.65 9.37
N GLN A 54 20.64 41.61 8.17
CA GLN A 54 19.53 42.47 7.81
C GLN A 54 18.25 42.08 8.56
N VAL A 55 17.95 40.78 8.66
CA VAL A 55 16.79 40.28 9.43
C VAL A 55 16.90 40.68 10.90
N VAL A 56 18.06 40.44 11.53
CA VAL A 56 18.28 40.73 12.96
C VAL A 56 18.20 42.22 13.25
N SER A 57 18.87 43.06 12.45
CA SER A 57 18.82 44.52 12.63
C SER A 57 17.42 45.09 12.40
N THR A 58 16.69 44.58 11.40
CA THR A 58 15.31 44.98 11.13
C THR A 58 14.40 44.59 12.30
N HIS A 59 14.48 43.35 12.78
CA HIS A 59 13.72 42.87 13.93
C HIS A 59 13.97 43.73 15.17
N GLN A 60 15.23 44.03 15.50
CA GLN A 60 15.56 44.89 16.65
C GLN A 60 14.96 46.30 16.53
N SER A 61 14.89 46.86 15.32
CA SER A 61 14.32 48.19 15.08
C SER A 61 12.78 48.23 15.08
N MET A 62 12.12 47.12 14.74
CA MET A 62 10.67 47.10 14.45
C MET A 62 9.83 46.23 15.40
N ALA A 63 10.42 45.32 16.19
CA ALA A 63 9.68 44.34 17.00
C ALA A 63 8.67 44.95 17.98
N ASN A 64 8.90 46.16 18.47
CA ASN A 64 8.03 46.84 19.44
C ASN A 64 6.96 47.74 18.79
N GLN A 65 6.83 47.72 17.46
CA GLN A 65 5.92 48.62 16.74
C GLN A 65 4.53 48.03 16.48
N GLY A 66 4.27 46.80 16.95
CA GLY A 66 2.98 46.12 16.80
C GLY A 66 2.67 45.67 15.35
N ILE A 67 3.70 45.64 14.49
CA ILE A 67 3.59 45.15 13.12
C ILE A 67 3.82 43.65 13.12
N ASP A 68 3.09 42.92 12.29
CA ASP A 68 3.37 41.52 12.03
C ASP A 68 4.73 41.37 11.34
N MET A 69 5.69 40.77 12.06
CA MET A 69 7.06 40.62 11.59
C MET A 69 7.15 39.66 10.39
N ASP A 70 6.18 38.75 10.20
CA ASP A 70 6.16 37.85 9.04
C ASP A 70 6.09 38.62 7.72
N LEU A 71 5.33 39.73 7.68
CA LEU A 71 5.17 40.57 6.49
C LEU A 71 6.44 41.34 6.11
N ILE A 72 7.39 41.47 7.04
CA ILE A 72 8.62 42.23 6.85
C ILE A 72 9.82 41.29 6.67
N LEU A 73 9.96 40.31 7.56
CA LEU A 73 11.17 39.51 7.64
C LEU A 73 11.23 38.39 6.59
N ARG A 74 10.09 37.82 6.17
CA ARG A 74 10.06 36.80 5.11
C ARG A 74 10.50 37.36 3.74
N PRO A 75 10.04 38.55 3.30
CA PRO A 75 10.60 39.19 2.11
C PRO A 75 12.10 39.49 2.21
N ILE A 76 12.59 39.86 3.40
CA ILE A 76 14.03 40.12 3.62
C ILE A 76 14.83 38.83 3.57
N SER A 77 14.35 37.74 4.18
CA SER A 77 15.05 36.47 4.17
C SER A 77 15.06 35.82 2.78
N GLY A 78 14.03 36.10 1.96
CA GLY A 78 13.82 35.46 0.66
C GLY A 78 13.14 34.09 0.77
N TYR A 79 12.69 33.72 1.96
CA TYR A 79 12.07 32.43 2.28
C TYR A 79 10.82 32.63 3.13
N PRO A 80 9.91 31.64 3.19
CA PRO A 80 8.73 31.70 4.06
C PRO A 80 9.05 31.63 5.57
N PHE A 81 10.34 31.65 5.95
CA PHE A 81 10.82 31.59 7.32
C PHE A 81 12.04 32.49 7.53
N TYR A 82 12.38 32.74 8.79
CA TYR A 82 13.53 33.55 9.19
C TYR A 82 14.02 33.16 10.60
N ASN A 83 15.16 33.73 11.01
CA ASN A 83 15.68 33.63 12.38
C ASN A 83 16.14 35.02 12.88
N THR A 84 15.77 35.37 14.12
CA THR A 84 16.05 36.69 14.70
C THR A 84 17.14 36.68 15.77
N SER A 85 17.81 35.55 16.00
CA SER A 85 18.85 35.41 17.01
C SER A 85 20.16 36.08 16.59
N ASN A 86 20.87 36.60 17.59
CA ASN A 86 22.27 37.00 17.44
C ASN A 86 23.23 35.80 17.41
N TYR A 87 22.74 34.59 17.68
CA TYR A 87 23.52 33.34 17.63
C TYR A 87 23.36 32.62 16.29
N ASP A 88 24.38 31.86 15.95
CA ASP A 88 24.46 30.84 14.89
C ASP A 88 25.23 29.65 15.48
N LEU A 89 25.30 28.53 14.76
CA LEU A 89 26.04 27.36 15.25
C LEU A 89 27.53 27.62 15.55
N LYS A 90 28.15 28.64 14.93
CA LYS A 90 29.57 29.02 15.16
C LYS A 90 29.76 29.87 16.41
N SER A 91 28.75 30.64 16.81
CA SER A 91 28.81 31.67 17.84
C SER A 91 28.17 31.28 19.18
N LEU A 92 27.67 30.04 19.30
CA LEU A 92 27.06 29.52 20.55
C LEU A 92 27.99 29.59 21.77
N GLY A 93 29.31 29.46 21.58
CA GLY A 93 30.32 29.49 22.64
C GLY A 93 30.31 28.26 23.57
N ALA A 94 31.50 27.83 24.00
CA ALA A 94 31.67 26.54 24.69
C ALA A 94 30.97 26.42 26.05
N THR A 95 30.81 27.51 26.79
CA THR A 95 30.38 27.50 28.20
C THR A 95 28.87 27.52 28.39
N ARG A 96 28.12 28.11 27.45
CA ARG A 96 26.65 28.23 27.49
C ARG A 96 25.97 27.65 26.24
N THR A 97 26.64 26.68 25.59
CA THR A 97 26.21 26.09 24.31
C THR A 97 24.73 25.74 24.31
N ARG A 98 24.25 25.00 25.32
CA ARG A 98 22.85 24.59 25.43
C ARG A 98 21.89 25.78 25.44
N GLN A 99 22.09 26.71 26.37
CA GLN A 99 21.21 27.87 26.52
C GLN A 99 21.16 28.72 25.25
N ASN A 100 22.32 28.91 24.61
CA ASN A 100 22.42 29.72 23.40
C ASN A 100 21.83 29.00 22.18
N LEU A 101 21.91 27.66 22.12
CA LEU A 101 21.29 26.88 21.05
C LEU A 101 19.76 26.83 21.21
N GLU A 102 19.27 26.67 22.44
CA GLU A 102 17.83 26.74 22.73
C GLU A 102 17.28 28.14 22.36
N ASP A 103 17.99 29.22 22.70
CA ASP A 103 17.65 30.58 22.28
C ASP A 103 17.63 30.74 20.75
N TYR A 104 18.68 30.24 20.08
CA TYR A 104 18.79 30.26 18.62
C TYR A 104 17.60 29.56 17.94
N ILE A 105 17.25 28.35 18.40
CA ILE A 105 16.12 27.57 17.88
C ILE A 105 14.79 28.29 18.14
N SER A 106 14.62 28.85 19.35
CA SER A 106 13.41 29.58 19.73
C SER A 106 13.20 30.87 18.92
N SER A 107 14.26 31.41 18.31
CA SER A 107 14.23 32.63 17.50
C SER A 107 13.87 32.39 16.03
N PHE A 108 13.66 31.14 15.61
CA PHE A 108 13.05 30.86 14.30
C PHE A 108 11.57 31.29 14.28
N SER A 109 11.08 31.65 13.10
CA SER A 109 9.64 31.81 12.84
C SER A 109 8.86 30.53 13.20
N ALA A 110 7.58 30.67 13.55
CA ALA A 110 6.79 29.58 14.13
C ALA A 110 6.74 28.33 13.24
N ASN A 111 6.58 28.51 11.92
CA ASN A 111 6.57 27.42 10.94
C ASN A 111 7.87 26.60 10.92
N ALA A 112 9.04 27.23 11.01
CA ALA A 112 10.32 26.54 11.08
C ALA A 112 10.56 25.90 12.46
N ARG A 113 10.04 26.49 13.53
CA ARG A 113 10.20 25.97 14.90
C ARG A 113 9.51 24.63 15.12
N VAL A 114 8.34 24.43 14.51
CA VAL A 114 7.57 23.18 14.58
C VAL A 114 8.41 21.96 14.21
N ILE A 115 9.37 22.09 13.28
CA ILE A 115 10.30 21.02 12.89
C ILE A 115 11.03 20.48 14.13
N PHE A 116 11.62 21.37 14.94
CA PHE A 116 12.41 20.98 16.10
C PHE A 116 11.54 20.48 17.26
N GLU A 117 10.30 20.96 17.36
CA GLU A 117 9.31 20.47 18.33
C GLU A 117 8.91 19.03 18.02
N GLN A 118 8.67 18.70 16.75
CA GLN A 118 8.31 17.35 16.30
C GLN A 118 9.44 16.32 16.48
N PHE A 119 10.70 16.76 16.50
CA PHE A 119 11.86 15.94 16.84
C PHE A 119 12.14 15.82 18.36
N ASP A 120 11.35 16.49 19.21
CA ASP A 120 11.63 16.63 20.65
C ASP A 120 13.08 17.12 20.92
N PHE A 121 13.54 18.08 20.10
CA PHE A 121 14.96 18.37 19.98
C PHE A 121 15.55 19.00 21.25
N ALA A 122 14.74 19.72 22.04
CA ALA A 122 15.15 20.29 23.33
C ALA A 122 15.64 19.21 24.31
N ASN A 123 14.94 18.06 24.39
CA ASN A 123 15.35 16.95 25.25
C ASN A 123 16.65 16.31 24.74
N THR A 124 16.81 16.19 23.42
CA THR A 124 18.05 15.73 22.79
C THR A 124 19.23 16.65 23.13
N ILE A 125 19.06 17.97 22.97
CA ILE A 125 20.07 18.97 23.34
C ILE A 125 20.46 18.84 24.81
N ALA A 126 19.49 18.71 25.72
CA ALA A 126 19.73 18.56 27.16
C ALA A 126 20.49 17.26 27.51
N ARG A 127 20.24 16.15 26.78
CA ARG A 127 20.99 14.90 26.93
C ARG A 127 22.43 15.06 26.43
N MET A 128 22.63 15.69 25.28
CA MET A 128 23.95 15.90 24.68
C MET A 128 24.82 16.85 25.50
N ASP A 129 24.22 17.87 26.11
CA ASP A 129 24.91 18.80 27.02
C ASP A 129 25.44 18.05 28.26
N ARG A 130 24.59 17.24 28.89
CA ARG A 130 25.00 16.38 30.03
C ARG A 130 26.09 15.38 29.66
N ALA A 131 26.08 14.86 28.44
CA ALA A 131 27.10 13.96 27.91
C ALA A 131 28.40 14.69 27.48
N GLY A 132 28.43 16.02 27.48
CA GLY A 132 29.60 16.82 27.11
C GLY A 132 29.92 16.82 25.59
N VAL A 133 28.98 16.38 24.75
CA VAL A 133 29.21 16.24 23.29
C VAL A 133 28.57 17.38 22.48
N LEU A 134 27.64 18.13 23.06
CA LEU A 134 26.83 19.14 22.36
C LEU A 134 27.67 20.16 21.58
N TYR A 135 28.60 20.84 22.26
CA TYR A 135 29.43 21.89 21.64
C TYR A 135 30.23 21.38 20.44
N LYS A 136 30.82 20.18 20.56
CA LYS A 136 31.59 19.56 19.48
C LYS A 136 30.71 19.28 18.26
N ILE A 137 29.49 18.76 18.47
CA ILE A 137 28.55 18.48 17.39
C ILE A 137 28.11 19.79 16.72
N CYS A 138 27.76 20.83 17.47
CA CYS A 138 27.40 22.14 16.90
C CYS A 138 28.53 22.67 16.00
N LEU A 139 29.78 22.65 16.47
CA LEU A 139 30.93 23.10 15.68
C LEU A 139 31.17 22.26 14.42
N ASN A 140 30.96 20.94 14.50
CA ASN A 140 31.06 20.08 13.33
C ASN A 140 30.03 20.50 12.26
N PHE A 141 28.75 20.64 12.63
CA PHE A 141 27.70 21.08 11.70
C PHE A 141 27.94 22.49 11.16
N ALA A 142 28.46 23.40 11.99
CA ALA A 142 28.80 24.74 11.55
C ALA A 142 29.91 24.78 10.49
N ALA A 143 30.74 23.74 10.40
CA ALA A 143 31.87 23.65 9.49
C ALA A 143 31.51 23.10 8.09
N ILE A 144 30.30 22.60 7.89
CA ILE A 144 29.84 22.07 6.59
C ILE A 144 28.85 23.03 5.93
N ASP A 145 28.97 23.20 4.62
CA ASP A 145 28.02 23.99 3.84
C ASP A 145 26.95 23.07 3.25
N LEU A 146 25.73 23.20 3.76
CA LEU A 146 24.55 22.45 3.31
C LEU A 146 23.59 23.32 2.49
N HIS A 147 24.02 24.48 2.01
CA HIS A 147 23.21 25.31 1.12
C HIS A 147 22.79 24.50 -0.13
N PRO A 148 21.54 24.65 -0.65
CA PRO A 148 21.09 23.97 -1.86
C PRO A 148 22.05 24.11 -3.07
N ASP A 149 22.72 25.24 -3.22
CA ASP A 149 23.73 25.47 -4.27
C ASP A 149 24.98 24.58 -4.16
N LYS A 150 25.33 24.12 -2.94
CA LYS A 150 26.47 23.22 -2.70
C LYS A 150 26.05 21.77 -2.59
N VAL A 151 24.94 21.55 -1.90
CA VAL A 151 24.32 20.25 -1.67
C VAL A 151 22.91 20.33 -2.25
N PRO A 152 22.76 20.01 -3.55
CA PRO A 152 21.48 20.01 -4.23
C PRO A 152 20.43 19.22 -3.47
N GLU A 153 19.16 19.58 -3.61
CA GLU A 153 18.05 18.91 -2.93
C GLU A 153 18.06 17.40 -3.18
N ARG A 154 18.30 17.00 -4.43
CA ARG A 154 18.47 15.59 -4.82
C ARG A 154 19.58 14.90 -4.04
N THR A 155 20.70 15.57 -3.77
CA THR A 155 21.79 15.02 -2.93
C THR A 155 21.39 14.96 -1.46
N MET A 156 20.71 16.00 -0.96
CA MET A 156 20.32 16.08 0.44
C MET A 156 19.27 15.03 0.79
N SER A 157 18.28 14.82 -0.08
CA SER A 157 17.31 13.76 0.09
C SER A 157 17.98 12.37 0.13
N ASN A 158 19.03 12.10 -0.67
CA ASN A 158 19.78 10.82 -0.60
C ASN A 158 20.40 10.64 0.79
N VAL A 159 20.83 11.75 1.39
CA VAL A 159 21.45 11.75 2.71
C VAL A 159 20.41 11.54 3.79
N TYR A 160 19.24 12.18 3.72
CA TYR A 160 18.13 11.89 4.63
C TYR A 160 17.69 10.44 4.53
N GLU A 161 17.50 9.92 3.32
CA GLU A 161 17.18 8.52 3.06
C GLU A 161 18.26 7.59 3.64
N HIS A 162 19.53 7.89 3.40
CA HIS A 162 20.64 7.10 3.94
C HIS A 162 20.71 7.16 5.47
N LEU A 163 20.47 8.33 6.08
CA LEU A 163 20.45 8.53 7.53
C LEU A 163 19.29 7.74 8.15
N ILE A 164 18.08 7.89 7.62
CA ILE A 164 16.89 7.18 8.08
C ILE A 164 17.08 5.67 7.93
N ARG A 165 17.57 5.20 6.78
CA ARG A 165 17.84 3.77 6.54
C ARG A 165 18.89 3.23 7.49
N LYS A 166 20.03 3.90 7.60
CA LYS A 166 21.16 3.36 8.36
C LYS A 166 20.86 3.29 9.85
N PHE A 167 20.14 4.28 10.38
CA PHE A 167 19.75 4.29 11.79
C PHE A 167 18.45 3.50 12.05
N GLY A 168 17.55 3.38 11.07
CA GLY A 168 16.33 2.58 11.11
C GLY A 168 16.57 1.06 11.00
N ALA A 169 17.58 0.65 10.23
CA ALA A 169 17.95 -0.76 10.06
C ALA A 169 18.46 -1.41 11.36
N GLU A 170 19.00 -0.61 12.28
CA GLU A 170 19.47 -1.07 13.59
C GLU A 170 18.33 -1.23 14.61
N VAL A 171 17.15 -0.63 14.38
CA VAL A 171 16.04 -0.62 15.34
C VAL A 171 15.02 -1.74 15.08
N ASN A 172 15.06 -2.43 13.93
CA ASN A 172 14.01 -3.39 13.53
C ASN A 172 12.60 -2.77 13.57
N GLU A 173 12.48 -1.44 13.58
CA GLU A 173 11.22 -0.71 13.51
C GLU A 173 10.81 -0.53 12.04
N ALA A 174 9.50 -0.44 11.82
CA ALA A 174 8.85 -0.36 10.52
C ALA A 174 9.05 0.99 9.79
N ALA A 175 9.88 1.91 10.31
CA ALA A 175 10.08 3.25 9.75
C ALA A 175 10.62 3.25 8.30
N GLU A 176 11.29 2.17 7.87
CA GLU A 176 11.76 1.99 6.48
C GLU A 176 10.70 1.43 5.52
N ASP A 177 9.55 0.95 5.99
CA ASP A 177 8.47 0.41 5.13
C ASP A 177 7.80 1.49 4.26
N PHE A 178 8.17 2.77 4.44
CA PHE A 178 7.49 3.94 3.87
C PHE A 178 8.37 4.76 2.92
N MET A 179 9.60 4.32 2.63
CA MET A 179 10.50 5.07 1.75
C MET A 179 10.44 4.55 0.32
N THR A 180 9.88 5.35 -0.58
CA THR A 180 9.81 5.03 -2.00
C THR A 180 11.18 5.22 -2.67
N PRO A 181 11.72 4.20 -3.37
CA PRO A 181 12.91 4.36 -4.20
C PRO A 181 12.70 5.43 -5.26
N ARG A 182 13.73 6.25 -5.50
CA ARG A 182 13.64 7.41 -6.40
C ARG A 182 13.32 7.06 -7.84
N ASP A 183 13.86 5.95 -8.32
CA ASP A 183 13.56 5.43 -9.65
C ASP A 183 12.07 5.11 -9.81
N VAL A 184 11.42 4.64 -8.74
CA VAL A 184 9.97 4.41 -8.71
C VAL A 184 9.20 5.73 -8.60
N VAL A 185 9.68 6.67 -7.76
CA VAL A 185 9.09 8.02 -7.65
C VAL A 185 9.05 8.71 -9.01
N HIS A 186 10.20 8.75 -9.68
CA HIS A 186 10.34 9.42 -10.96
C HIS A 186 9.47 8.77 -12.04
N LEU A 187 9.49 7.43 -12.14
CA LEU A 187 8.63 6.71 -13.07
C LEU A 187 7.14 7.01 -12.86
N ALA A 188 6.67 7.02 -11.61
CA ALA A 188 5.27 7.30 -11.30
C ALA A 188 4.89 8.74 -11.67
N ILE A 189 5.78 9.71 -11.42
CA ILE A 189 5.56 11.12 -11.81
C ILE A 189 5.52 11.27 -13.33
N GLU A 190 6.43 10.63 -14.07
CA GLU A 190 6.39 10.67 -15.53
C GLU A 190 5.10 10.05 -16.08
N LEU A 191 4.72 8.86 -15.62
CA LEU A 191 3.45 8.22 -16.03
C LEU A 191 2.22 9.06 -15.71
N LEU A 192 2.22 9.74 -14.56
CA LEU A 192 1.09 10.57 -14.12
C LEU A 192 0.91 11.82 -14.98
N LEU A 193 2.01 12.47 -15.34
CA LEU A 193 2.02 13.76 -16.02
C LEU A 193 2.05 13.63 -17.56
N ASP A 194 2.56 12.52 -18.10
CA ASP A 194 2.70 12.30 -19.55
C ASP A 194 1.41 12.58 -20.34
N PRO A 195 0.21 12.09 -19.96
CA PRO A 195 -1.00 12.36 -20.74
C PRO A 195 -1.39 13.83 -20.84
N ASP A 196 -0.94 14.65 -19.89
CA ASP A 196 -1.29 16.06 -19.78
C ASP A 196 -0.11 16.97 -20.15
N GLU A 197 1.01 16.43 -20.66
CA GLU A 197 2.18 17.23 -21.05
C GLU A 197 1.79 18.31 -22.09
N GLN A 198 0.94 17.96 -23.06
CA GLN A 198 0.45 18.91 -24.06
C GLN A 198 -0.36 20.06 -23.43
N ILE A 199 -1.10 19.81 -22.33
CA ILE A 199 -1.85 20.84 -21.63
C ILE A 199 -0.89 21.88 -21.04
N PHE A 200 0.26 21.44 -20.50
CA PHE A 200 1.30 22.34 -20.00
C PHE A 200 1.94 23.16 -21.11
N VAL A 201 2.10 22.58 -22.30
CA VAL A 201 2.61 23.30 -23.48
C VAL A 201 1.62 24.37 -23.95
N ASP A 202 0.33 24.01 -24.04
CA ASP A 202 -0.71 24.90 -24.55
C ASP A 202 -1.08 26.01 -23.56
N ASN A 203 -0.79 25.82 -22.26
CA ASN A 203 -1.10 26.75 -21.19
C ASN A 203 0.16 27.10 -20.37
N PRO A 204 1.07 27.93 -20.92
CA PRO A 204 2.29 28.32 -20.22
C PRO A 204 2.00 28.96 -18.85
N GLY A 205 2.66 28.45 -17.81
CA GLY A 205 2.48 28.94 -16.44
C GLY A 205 1.18 28.46 -15.76
N LEU A 206 0.51 27.42 -16.28
CA LEU A 206 -0.62 26.77 -15.62
C LEU A 206 -0.24 26.36 -14.18
N ILE A 207 -1.12 26.66 -13.23
CA ILE A 207 -0.97 26.26 -11.84
C ILE A 207 -1.84 25.03 -11.61
N THR A 208 -1.21 23.93 -11.18
CA THR A 208 -1.89 22.68 -10.84
C THR A 208 -1.52 22.25 -9.43
N THR A 209 -2.32 21.36 -8.85
CA THR A 209 -2.07 20.81 -7.51
C THR A 209 -1.61 19.35 -7.58
N LEU A 210 -0.68 18.98 -6.70
CA LEU A 210 -0.19 17.61 -6.53
C LEU A 210 -0.35 17.20 -5.07
N TYR A 211 -1.05 16.09 -4.82
CA TYR A 211 -1.33 15.61 -3.46
C TYR A 211 -0.74 14.22 -3.19
N ASP A 212 -0.09 14.08 -2.04
CA ASP A 212 0.36 12.79 -1.50
C ASP A 212 -0.20 12.52 -0.10
N PRO A 213 -1.17 11.61 0.08
CA PRO A 213 -1.77 11.31 1.37
C PRO A 213 -0.86 10.51 2.31
N THR A 214 0.32 10.09 1.86
CA THR A 214 1.28 9.30 2.61
C THR A 214 2.67 9.82 2.29
N CYS A 215 2.86 11.14 2.44
CA CYS A 215 3.94 11.84 1.74
C CYS A 215 5.33 11.48 2.25
N GLY A 216 5.45 10.85 3.42
CA GLY A 216 6.73 10.53 4.00
C GLY A 216 7.59 11.79 4.09
N THR A 217 8.82 11.70 3.58
CA THR A 217 9.77 12.82 3.51
C THR A 217 9.54 13.75 2.32
N SER A 218 8.37 13.71 1.69
CA SER A 218 7.94 14.48 0.50
C SER A 218 8.62 14.12 -0.82
N GLY A 219 9.06 12.86 -0.99
CA GLY A 219 9.77 12.38 -2.17
C GLY A 219 9.02 12.65 -3.50
N PHE A 220 7.76 12.19 -3.60
CA PHE A 220 6.94 12.43 -4.80
C PHE A 220 6.65 13.91 -5.04
N LEU A 221 6.30 14.65 -3.98
CA LEU A 221 5.99 16.08 -4.11
C LEU A 221 7.21 16.87 -4.62
N SER A 222 8.39 16.55 -4.09
CA SER A 222 9.63 17.19 -4.47
C SER A 222 10.05 16.86 -5.90
N ASP A 223 9.93 15.59 -6.30
CA ASP A 223 10.26 15.13 -7.65
C ASP A 223 9.27 15.69 -8.69
N GLY A 224 7.97 15.70 -8.38
CA GLY A 224 6.95 16.32 -9.23
C GLY A 224 7.26 17.79 -9.54
N MET A 225 7.62 18.57 -8.52
CA MET A 225 8.04 19.97 -8.69
C MET A 225 9.33 20.12 -9.51
N GLU A 226 10.32 19.25 -9.32
CA GLU A 226 11.57 19.28 -10.10
C GLU A 226 11.34 18.86 -11.55
N HIS A 227 10.54 17.82 -11.77
CA HIS A 227 10.19 17.30 -13.09
C HIS A 227 9.53 18.39 -13.95
N VAL A 228 8.50 19.07 -13.44
CA VAL A 228 7.86 20.16 -14.19
C VAL A 228 8.79 21.34 -14.43
N ASP A 229 9.71 21.63 -13.52
CA ASP A 229 10.71 22.68 -13.69
C ASP A 229 11.65 22.38 -14.86
N THR A 230 12.00 21.11 -15.08
CA THR A 230 12.81 20.70 -16.25
C THR A 230 12.09 20.93 -17.59
N LEU A 231 10.75 20.98 -17.59
CA LEU A 231 9.96 21.28 -18.80
C LEU A 231 10.16 22.73 -19.26
N ARG A 232 10.65 23.63 -18.39
CA ARG A 232 11.00 25.01 -18.77
C ARG A 232 11.99 25.05 -19.92
N ASP A 233 12.98 24.17 -19.92
CA ASP A 233 14.02 24.13 -20.95
C ASP A 233 13.45 23.77 -22.32
N ARG A 234 12.33 23.03 -22.35
CA ARG A 234 11.62 22.64 -23.58
C ARG A 234 10.58 23.67 -24.03
N TYR A 235 9.85 24.29 -23.10
CA TYR A 235 8.63 25.06 -23.42
C TYR A 235 8.65 26.54 -22.98
N GLY A 236 9.77 27.02 -22.44
CA GLY A 236 9.99 28.43 -22.08
C GLY A 236 9.41 28.85 -20.73
N GLN A 237 8.19 28.42 -20.39
CA GLN A 237 7.59 28.63 -19.06
C GLN A 237 7.04 27.32 -18.52
N ALA A 238 7.64 26.83 -17.43
CA ALA A 238 7.17 25.62 -16.76
C ALA A 238 5.81 25.84 -16.09
N PRO A 239 4.94 24.81 -16.05
CA PRO A 239 3.78 24.83 -15.17
C PRO A 239 4.23 24.84 -13.71
N THR A 240 3.37 25.35 -12.83
CA THR A 240 3.63 25.42 -11.39
C THR A 240 2.83 24.34 -10.69
N ILE A 241 3.52 23.42 -10.02
CA ILE A 241 2.88 22.47 -9.10
C ILE A 241 2.85 23.06 -7.69
N VAL A 242 1.66 23.10 -7.09
CA VAL A 242 1.45 23.40 -5.68
C VAL A 242 1.32 22.08 -4.92
N PRO A 243 2.30 21.70 -4.08
CA PRO A 243 2.28 20.44 -3.35
C PRO A 243 1.33 20.49 -2.15
N TYR A 244 0.66 19.37 -1.89
CA TYR A 244 -0.13 19.07 -0.70
C TYR A 244 0.24 17.69 -0.21
N GLY A 245 0.21 17.47 1.10
CA GLY A 245 0.52 16.16 1.62
C GLY A 245 0.00 15.90 3.02
N GLN A 246 -0.02 14.64 3.39
CA GLN A 246 -0.32 14.23 4.75
C GLN A 246 0.62 13.09 5.17
N GLU A 247 1.08 13.15 6.42
CA GLU A 247 1.99 12.17 7.01
C GLU A 247 1.53 11.82 8.43
N LEU A 248 1.67 10.56 8.81
CA LEU A 248 1.29 10.06 10.13
C LEU A 248 2.35 10.38 11.18
N GLU A 249 3.62 10.16 10.84
CA GLU A 249 4.74 10.20 11.79
C GLU A 249 5.33 11.61 11.93
N PRO A 250 5.37 12.19 13.16
CA PRO A 250 5.87 13.56 13.37
C PRO A 250 7.29 13.82 12.88
N GLU A 251 8.23 12.90 13.12
CA GLU A 251 9.63 13.06 12.71
C GLU A 251 9.76 13.10 11.18
N THR A 252 9.01 12.25 10.48
CA THR A 252 8.98 12.18 9.02
C THR A 252 8.30 13.43 8.42
N HIS A 253 7.18 13.84 9.03
CA HIS A 253 6.48 15.08 8.68
C HIS A 253 7.40 16.31 8.83
N ALA A 254 8.21 16.38 9.88
CA ALA A 254 9.17 17.47 10.09
C ALA A 254 10.21 17.59 8.96
N VAL A 255 10.65 16.45 8.39
CA VAL A 255 11.53 16.43 7.21
C VAL A 255 10.79 16.98 5.97
N ALA A 256 9.54 16.57 5.75
CA ALA A 256 8.72 17.09 4.67
C ALA A 256 8.48 18.60 4.78
N LEU A 257 8.17 19.10 5.99
CA LEU A 257 8.03 20.54 6.26
C LEU A 257 9.31 21.31 5.88
N ALA A 258 10.47 20.80 6.32
CA ALA A 258 11.75 21.43 6.02
C ALA A 258 12.03 21.49 4.51
N SER A 259 11.75 20.41 3.77
CA SER A 259 11.90 20.43 2.30
C SER A 259 10.96 21.48 1.67
N MET A 260 9.70 21.56 2.11
CA MET A 260 8.75 22.53 1.59
C MET A 260 9.07 23.99 1.96
N LEU A 261 9.70 24.25 3.12
CA LEU A 261 10.18 25.59 3.48
C LEU A 261 11.34 26.07 2.59
N LEU A 262 12.14 25.14 2.06
CA LEU A 262 13.27 25.44 1.20
C LEU A 262 12.87 25.62 -0.27
N LYS A 263 11.71 25.09 -0.66
CA LYS A 263 11.18 25.25 -2.01
C LYS A 263 10.43 26.57 -2.14
N THR A 264 10.60 27.21 -3.29
CA THR A 264 9.93 28.47 -3.64
C THR A 264 9.24 28.31 -4.98
N ILE A 265 8.13 29.02 -5.16
CA ILE A 265 7.48 29.14 -6.46
C ILE A 265 8.00 30.44 -7.10
N PRO A 266 8.52 30.44 -8.33
CA PRO A 266 9.11 31.63 -8.93
C PRO A 266 8.17 32.85 -8.98
N THR A 267 6.88 32.61 -9.16
CA THR A 267 5.84 33.65 -9.19
C THR A 267 5.40 34.12 -7.80
N ASP A 268 5.68 33.35 -6.75
CA ASP A 268 5.39 33.70 -5.35
C ASP A 268 6.44 33.09 -4.40
N PRO A 269 7.68 33.62 -4.37
CA PRO A 269 8.78 33.01 -3.61
C PRO A 269 8.56 33.03 -2.10
N GLY A 270 7.69 33.91 -1.59
CA GLY A 270 7.36 34.03 -0.18
C GLY A 270 6.26 33.06 0.28
N ARG A 271 5.66 32.28 -0.63
CA ARG A 271 4.61 31.33 -0.30
C ARG A 271 5.15 30.22 0.59
N ASP A 272 4.48 30.01 1.72
CA ASP A 272 4.81 28.94 2.65
C ASP A 272 4.14 27.63 2.22
N LEU A 273 4.87 26.83 1.43
CA LEU A 273 4.39 25.53 0.97
C LEU A 273 4.27 24.49 2.10
N SER A 274 4.97 24.68 3.22
CA SER A 274 4.92 23.74 4.34
C SER A 274 3.54 23.70 5.01
N GLN A 275 2.75 24.76 4.87
CA GLN A 275 1.38 24.82 5.39
C GLN A 275 0.44 23.81 4.71
N ASN A 276 0.79 23.34 3.52
CA ASN A 276 0.02 22.35 2.79
C ASN A 276 0.33 20.90 3.21
N ILE A 277 1.36 20.69 4.05
CA ILE A 277 1.72 19.39 4.58
C ILE A 277 1.09 19.24 5.97
N LYS A 278 0.31 18.18 6.15
CA LYS A 278 -0.52 17.97 7.34
C LYS A 278 -0.03 16.75 8.13
N LEU A 279 -0.19 16.82 9.45
CA LEU A 279 0.13 15.72 10.36
C LEU A 279 -1.15 15.00 10.79
N GLY A 280 -1.20 13.69 10.64
CA GLY A 280 -2.27 12.82 11.13
C GLY A 280 -2.55 11.64 10.22
N SER A 281 -3.33 10.67 10.70
CA SER A 281 -3.76 9.54 9.88
C SER A 281 -4.65 9.99 8.72
N THR A 282 -4.28 9.61 7.51
CA THR A 282 -5.09 9.83 6.30
C THR A 282 -6.45 9.14 6.38
N LEU A 283 -6.51 7.95 6.97
CA LEU A 283 -7.75 7.16 6.98
C LEU A 283 -8.73 7.65 8.05
N SER A 284 -8.26 7.94 9.28
CA SER A 284 -9.14 8.35 10.39
C SER A 284 -9.19 9.84 10.67
N ASN A 285 -8.26 10.64 10.15
CA ASN A 285 -8.13 12.07 10.41
C ASN A 285 -7.67 12.82 9.15
N ASP A 286 -8.48 12.76 8.09
CA ASP A 286 -8.24 13.49 6.85
C ASP A 286 -8.21 15.02 7.10
N GLN A 287 -7.02 15.62 7.01
CA GLN A 287 -6.80 17.04 7.26
C GLN A 287 -7.14 17.92 6.05
N LEU A 288 -7.46 17.30 4.91
CA LEU A 288 -7.72 17.95 3.63
C LEU A 288 -9.08 17.49 3.06
N SER A 289 -10.05 17.21 3.94
CA SER A 289 -11.33 16.57 3.60
C SER A 289 -12.10 17.25 2.44
N ASN A 290 -12.07 18.58 2.37
CA ASN A 290 -12.77 19.36 1.37
C ASN A 290 -11.93 19.71 0.12
N GLU A 291 -10.65 19.31 0.10
CA GLU A 291 -9.74 19.63 -1.00
C GLU A 291 -9.80 18.57 -2.10
N LYS A 292 -9.59 19.02 -3.33
CA LYS A 292 -9.52 18.21 -4.54
C LYS A 292 -8.28 18.60 -5.34
N PHE A 293 -7.71 17.65 -6.08
CA PHE A 293 -6.41 17.83 -6.72
C PHE A 293 -6.38 17.35 -8.16
N ASN A 294 -5.61 18.05 -9.00
CA ASN A 294 -5.41 17.65 -10.39
C ASN A 294 -4.60 16.36 -10.47
N TYR A 295 -3.58 16.25 -9.62
CA TYR A 295 -2.68 15.11 -9.58
C TYR A 295 -2.58 14.56 -8.17
N CYS A 296 -2.62 13.24 -8.07
CA CYS A 296 -2.45 12.51 -6.83
C CYS A 296 -1.34 11.47 -6.97
N VAL A 297 -0.54 11.28 -5.94
CA VAL A 297 0.52 10.26 -5.89
C VAL A 297 0.51 9.61 -4.53
N SER A 298 0.88 8.33 -4.42
CA SER A 298 1.01 7.70 -3.10
C SER A 298 1.84 6.43 -3.17
N ASN A 299 2.57 6.15 -2.10
CA ASN A 299 3.11 4.84 -1.79
C ASN A 299 2.72 4.51 -0.34
N PRO A 300 1.48 4.03 -0.11
CA PRO A 300 1.02 3.73 1.23
C PRO A 300 1.71 2.48 1.78
N PRO A 301 1.66 2.25 3.10
CA PRO A 301 2.11 1.00 3.70
C PRO A 301 1.50 -0.24 3.04
N PHE A 302 2.34 -1.16 2.56
CA PHE A 302 1.86 -2.39 1.93
C PHE A 302 1.29 -3.38 2.94
N GLY A 303 0.04 -3.79 2.77
CA GLY A 303 -0.55 -4.92 3.51
C GLY A 303 -0.62 -4.69 5.03
N LYS A 304 -0.58 -3.44 5.50
CA LYS A 304 -0.66 -3.13 6.93
C LYS A 304 -2.12 -3.16 7.38
N LYS A 305 -2.28 -3.56 8.64
CA LYS A 305 -3.57 -3.49 9.34
C LYS A 305 -3.99 -2.03 9.54
N TRP A 306 -5.29 -1.78 9.47
CA TRP A 306 -5.91 -0.45 9.71
C TRP A 306 -6.76 -0.44 10.98
N GLU A 307 -6.42 -1.27 11.96
CA GLU A 307 -7.16 -1.43 13.23
C GLU A 307 -7.30 -0.10 14.00
N MET A 308 -6.26 0.73 14.00
CA MET A 308 -6.29 2.05 14.65
C MET A 308 -7.25 3.03 13.97
N ASP A 309 -7.48 2.87 12.66
CA ASP A 309 -8.37 3.73 11.88
C ASP A 309 -9.80 3.16 11.80
N GLN A 310 -10.00 1.92 12.26
CA GLN A 310 -11.19 1.13 11.96
C GLN A 310 -12.48 1.80 12.39
N ALA A 311 -12.51 2.35 13.60
CA ALA A 311 -13.71 2.97 14.15
C ALA A 311 -14.17 4.19 13.32
N ALA A 312 -13.24 4.97 12.79
CA ALA A 312 -13.54 6.15 11.98
C ALA A 312 -14.01 5.75 10.57
N VAL A 313 -13.27 4.84 9.93
CA VAL A 313 -13.57 4.33 8.58
C VAL A 313 -14.91 3.60 8.54
N VAL A 314 -15.20 2.74 9.52
CA VAL A 314 -16.49 2.03 9.62
C VAL A 314 -17.65 3.01 9.84
N ARG A 315 -17.44 4.05 10.65
CA ARG A 315 -18.45 5.09 10.84
C ARG A 315 -18.74 5.83 9.54
N GLU A 316 -17.70 6.27 8.84
CA GLU A 316 -17.85 6.96 7.56
C GLU A 316 -18.57 6.09 6.51
N HIS A 317 -18.17 4.83 6.37
CA HIS A 317 -18.85 3.87 5.49
C HIS A 317 -20.35 3.74 5.79
N ASN A 318 -20.71 3.56 7.07
CA ASN A 318 -22.10 3.35 7.47
C ASN A 318 -22.95 4.62 7.34
N ASP A 319 -22.39 5.77 7.77
CA ASP A 319 -23.13 7.03 7.89
C ASP A 319 -23.19 7.80 6.57
N GLN A 320 -22.10 7.81 5.79
CA GLN A 320 -21.98 8.60 4.56
C GLN A 320 -22.11 7.76 3.28
N LYS A 321 -21.84 6.45 3.34
CA LYS A 321 -21.92 5.56 2.17
C LYS A 321 -21.12 6.15 0.99
N PHE A 322 -21.72 6.27 -0.20
CA PHE A 322 -21.09 6.82 -1.40
C PHE A 322 -20.87 8.34 -1.37
N GLU A 323 -21.45 9.07 -0.42
CA GLU A 323 -21.10 10.49 -0.20
C GLU A 323 -19.77 10.63 0.54
N GLY A 324 -19.33 9.57 1.25
CA GLY A 324 -18.03 9.48 1.89
C GLY A 324 -16.99 8.76 1.02
N ARG A 325 -15.79 8.58 1.56
CA ARG A 325 -14.66 7.98 0.82
C ARG A 325 -14.82 6.47 0.66
N PHE A 326 -15.42 5.81 1.65
CA PHE A 326 -15.42 4.35 1.75
C PHE A 326 -16.76 3.72 1.37
N GLY A 327 -17.43 4.27 0.35
CA GLY A 327 -18.79 3.86 -0.04
C GLY A 327 -18.99 2.41 -0.48
N PRO A 328 -18.13 1.85 -1.37
CA PRO A 328 -18.40 0.53 -1.97
C PRO A 328 -18.46 -0.59 -0.94
N LYS A 329 -17.39 -0.77 -0.17
CA LYS A 329 -17.26 -1.74 0.93
C LYS A 329 -15.96 -1.48 1.68
N LEU A 330 -15.72 -2.26 2.74
CA LEU A 330 -14.49 -2.22 3.53
C LEU A 330 -13.71 -3.53 3.37
N PRO A 331 -12.39 -3.49 3.12
CA PRO A 331 -11.56 -4.69 3.07
C PRO A 331 -11.43 -5.30 4.48
N GLY A 332 -10.83 -6.49 4.59
CA GLY A 332 -10.47 -7.03 5.90
C GLY A 332 -9.55 -6.08 6.68
N VAL A 333 -9.68 -6.06 8.02
CA VAL A 333 -8.83 -5.24 8.91
C VAL A 333 -7.33 -5.55 8.74
N GLY A 334 -7.03 -6.74 8.20
CA GLY A 334 -5.68 -7.23 7.90
C GLY A 334 -4.91 -6.39 6.88
N ASP A 335 -5.58 -5.76 5.93
CA ASP A 335 -4.96 -5.05 4.81
C ASP A 335 -5.75 -3.78 4.44
N GLY A 336 -5.17 -2.61 4.70
CA GLY A 336 -5.76 -1.31 4.41
C GLY A 336 -5.47 -0.75 3.01
N SER A 337 -4.75 -1.48 2.15
CA SER A 337 -4.23 -0.95 0.87
C SER A 337 -5.33 -0.34 -0.01
N MET A 338 -6.50 -0.99 -0.08
CA MET A 338 -7.62 -0.51 -0.88
C MET A 338 -8.34 0.71 -0.31
N LEU A 339 -8.19 1.01 0.98
CA LEU A 339 -8.73 2.23 1.56
C LEU A 339 -7.98 3.47 1.03
N PHE A 340 -6.67 3.35 0.76
CA PHE A 340 -5.90 4.42 0.14
C PHE A 340 -6.28 4.65 -1.33
N LEU A 341 -6.64 3.60 -2.09
CA LEU A 341 -7.21 3.74 -3.44
C LEU A 341 -8.50 4.57 -3.40
N LEU A 342 -9.42 4.22 -2.51
CA LEU A 342 -10.68 4.94 -2.33
C LEU A 342 -10.46 6.38 -1.85
N HIS A 343 -9.51 6.59 -0.93
CA HIS A 343 -9.12 7.94 -0.50
C HIS A 343 -8.63 8.77 -1.68
N LEU A 344 -7.70 8.27 -2.48
CA LEU A 344 -7.21 9.00 -3.65
C LEU A 344 -8.30 9.32 -4.66
N LEU A 345 -9.18 8.36 -4.95
CA LEU A 345 -10.32 8.57 -5.83
C LEU A 345 -11.22 9.71 -5.31
N SER A 346 -11.47 9.77 -4.01
CA SER A 346 -12.24 10.85 -3.39
C SER A 346 -11.55 12.23 -3.48
N LYS A 347 -10.26 12.27 -3.81
CA LYS A 347 -9.44 13.50 -3.88
C LYS A 347 -9.19 13.99 -5.30
N LEU A 348 -9.57 13.24 -6.32
CA LEU A 348 -9.46 13.69 -7.70
C LEU A 348 -10.38 14.88 -7.96
N GLU A 349 -9.87 15.89 -8.66
CA GLU A 349 -10.64 17.03 -9.14
C GLU A 349 -11.81 16.59 -10.01
N ASP A 350 -12.90 17.35 -9.95
CA ASP A 350 -14.15 17.00 -10.61
C ASP A 350 -13.95 16.96 -12.15
N PRO A 351 -14.53 15.97 -12.87
CA PRO A 351 -14.42 15.87 -14.34
C PRO A 351 -14.81 17.16 -15.08
N GLU A 352 -15.82 17.87 -14.58
CA GLU A 352 -16.31 19.16 -15.10
C GLU A 352 -15.26 20.28 -15.02
N LYS A 353 -14.30 20.19 -14.09
CA LYS A 353 -13.20 21.14 -13.92
C LYS A 353 -11.88 20.67 -14.55
N GLY A 354 -11.91 19.58 -15.31
CA GLY A 354 -10.71 19.02 -15.93
C GLY A 354 -10.44 17.57 -15.53
N GLY A 355 -11.06 17.08 -14.45
CA GLY A 355 -10.74 15.77 -13.87
C GLY A 355 -9.41 15.77 -13.13
N GLY A 356 -9.11 14.64 -12.50
CA GLY A 356 -7.84 14.36 -11.86
C GLY A 356 -7.30 12.98 -12.22
N ARG A 357 -5.98 12.81 -12.08
CA ARG A 357 -5.29 11.54 -12.25
C ARG A 357 -4.50 11.19 -10.99
N ALA A 358 -4.39 9.90 -10.67
CA ALA A 358 -3.58 9.40 -9.57
C ALA A 358 -2.59 8.34 -10.03
N ALA A 359 -1.40 8.31 -9.42
CA ALA A 359 -0.45 7.20 -9.50
C ALA A 359 -0.19 6.65 -8.09
N ILE A 360 -0.55 5.39 -7.84
CA ILE A 360 -0.38 4.76 -6.52
C ILE A 360 0.40 3.46 -6.64
N VAL A 361 1.43 3.32 -5.80
CA VAL A 361 2.27 2.13 -5.76
C VAL A 361 1.70 1.15 -4.74
N LEU A 362 1.45 -0.10 -5.13
CA LEU A 362 0.86 -1.13 -4.29
C LEU A 362 1.58 -2.47 -4.45
N SER A 363 1.36 -3.38 -3.51
CA SER A 363 1.72 -4.79 -3.67
C SER A 363 0.74 -5.51 -4.62
N GLY A 364 0.93 -6.81 -4.85
CA GLY A 364 -0.04 -7.61 -5.62
C GLY A 364 -1.40 -7.85 -4.94
N SER A 365 -1.50 -7.67 -3.61
CA SER A 365 -2.73 -7.99 -2.85
C SER A 365 -4.01 -7.35 -3.44
N PRO A 366 -4.03 -6.04 -3.76
CA PRO A 366 -5.20 -5.39 -4.33
C PRO A 366 -5.67 -5.94 -5.68
N LEU A 367 -4.83 -6.67 -6.42
CA LEU A 367 -5.21 -7.23 -7.73
C LEU A 367 -6.17 -8.41 -7.63
N PHE A 368 -6.07 -9.24 -6.59
CA PHE A 368 -6.77 -10.54 -6.55
C PHE A 368 -7.39 -10.92 -5.19
N ASN A 369 -7.06 -10.24 -4.10
CA ASN A 369 -7.59 -10.62 -2.79
C ASN A 369 -9.10 -10.40 -2.67
N GLY A 370 -9.76 -11.20 -1.83
CA GLY A 370 -11.20 -11.15 -1.58
C GLY A 370 -12.02 -11.88 -2.65
N ARG A 371 -12.98 -12.68 -2.18
CA ARG A 371 -13.94 -13.40 -3.06
C ARG A 371 -15.06 -12.46 -3.52
N ALA A 372 -15.83 -12.87 -4.53
CA ALA A 372 -17.05 -12.18 -4.96
C ALA A 372 -17.95 -11.83 -3.76
N GLY A 373 -18.43 -10.59 -3.69
CA GLY A 373 -19.20 -10.07 -2.56
C GLY A 373 -18.38 -9.66 -1.33
N GLN A 374 -17.06 -9.92 -1.27
CA GLN A 374 -16.20 -9.44 -0.19
C GLN A 374 -15.63 -8.05 -0.47
N GLY A 375 -15.17 -7.38 0.59
CA GLY A 375 -14.75 -5.99 0.55
C GLY A 375 -13.78 -5.66 -0.57
N GLU A 376 -12.72 -6.44 -0.70
CA GLU A 376 -11.68 -6.22 -1.69
C GLU A 376 -12.19 -6.39 -3.13
N SER A 377 -13.05 -7.39 -3.37
CA SER A 377 -13.64 -7.63 -4.69
C SER A 377 -14.65 -6.54 -5.06
N GLU A 378 -15.47 -6.09 -4.11
CA GLU A 378 -16.44 -5.00 -4.33
C GLU A 378 -15.76 -3.65 -4.57
N ILE A 379 -14.62 -3.39 -3.92
CA ILE A 379 -13.83 -2.18 -4.19
C ILE A 379 -13.25 -2.25 -5.61
N ARG A 380 -12.67 -3.39 -6.01
CA ARG A 380 -12.22 -3.57 -7.41
C ARG A 380 -13.36 -3.43 -8.42
N ARG A 381 -14.51 -4.06 -8.15
CA ARG A 381 -15.74 -3.92 -8.95
C ARG A 381 -16.06 -2.45 -9.16
N TYR A 382 -16.13 -1.69 -8.07
CA TYR A 382 -16.40 -0.25 -8.14
C TYR A 382 -15.36 0.51 -8.97
N LEU A 383 -14.07 0.28 -8.76
CA LEU A 383 -13.01 0.97 -9.50
C LEU A 383 -13.05 0.68 -11.02
N LEU A 384 -13.37 -0.56 -11.41
CA LEU A 384 -13.43 -0.99 -12.80
C LEU A 384 -14.75 -0.58 -13.49
N GLU A 385 -15.88 -0.68 -12.80
CA GLU A 385 -17.20 -0.30 -13.33
C GLU A 385 -17.39 1.22 -13.37
N GLN A 386 -16.75 1.98 -12.48
CA GLN A 386 -16.67 3.44 -12.58
C GLN A 386 -15.65 3.91 -13.64
N ASP A 387 -15.01 2.97 -14.34
CA ASP A 387 -14.02 3.24 -15.40
C ASP A 387 -12.88 4.16 -14.93
N VAL A 388 -12.43 4.01 -13.67
CA VAL A 388 -11.37 4.87 -13.12
C VAL A 388 -9.98 4.28 -13.22
N VAL A 389 -9.83 2.96 -13.35
CA VAL A 389 -8.51 2.32 -13.51
C VAL A 389 -8.04 2.47 -14.95
N GLU A 390 -7.03 3.30 -15.22
CA GLU A 390 -6.53 3.59 -16.57
C GLU A 390 -5.42 2.61 -16.99
N ALA A 391 -4.47 2.34 -16.10
CA ALA A 391 -3.41 1.36 -16.35
C ALA A 391 -2.86 0.74 -15.05
N ILE A 392 -2.24 -0.43 -15.17
CA ILE A 392 -1.49 -1.08 -14.08
C ILE A 392 -0.14 -1.55 -14.64
N ILE A 393 0.95 -1.07 -14.03
CA ILE A 393 2.32 -1.35 -14.44
C ILE A 393 2.98 -2.26 -13.41
N ALA A 394 3.35 -3.48 -13.78
CA ALA A 394 4.12 -4.39 -12.94
C ALA A 394 5.60 -4.03 -12.92
N LEU A 395 6.16 -3.75 -11.75
CA LEU A 395 7.55 -3.33 -11.58
C LEU A 395 8.50 -4.51 -11.36
N PRO A 396 9.81 -4.34 -11.63
CA PRO A 396 10.83 -5.32 -11.27
C PRO A 396 10.77 -5.68 -9.78
N GLN A 397 10.96 -6.97 -9.47
CA GLN A 397 11.20 -7.42 -8.10
C GLN A 397 12.51 -6.83 -7.56
N GLU A 398 12.71 -6.84 -6.23
CA GLU A 398 13.92 -6.29 -5.60
C GLU A 398 14.21 -4.81 -5.98
N ILE A 399 13.16 -4.04 -6.29
CA ILE A 399 13.25 -2.60 -6.54
C ILE A 399 13.07 -1.77 -5.26
N PHE A 400 12.48 -2.35 -4.20
CA PHE A 400 12.29 -1.73 -2.89
C PHE A 400 13.35 -2.16 -1.87
N PHE A 401 13.62 -1.30 -0.89
CA PHE A 401 14.72 -1.50 0.08
C PHE A 401 14.51 -2.65 1.06
N ARG A 402 13.27 -2.98 1.42
CA ARG A 402 12.96 -4.03 2.43
C ARG A 402 12.18 -5.22 1.90
N THR A 403 11.74 -5.20 0.67
CA THR A 403 10.93 -6.29 0.11
C THR A 403 11.35 -6.66 -1.30
N GLY A 404 11.39 -7.96 -1.56
CA GLY A 404 11.58 -8.52 -2.90
C GLY A 404 10.25 -8.83 -3.61
N ILE A 405 9.10 -8.46 -3.03
CA ILE A 405 7.79 -8.72 -3.64
C ILE A 405 7.63 -7.97 -4.97
N GLY A 406 6.76 -8.49 -5.83
CA GLY A 406 6.25 -7.73 -6.97
C GLY A 406 5.42 -6.53 -6.49
N THR A 407 5.67 -5.38 -7.09
CA THR A 407 4.95 -4.12 -6.82
C THR A 407 4.40 -3.57 -8.13
N TYR A 408 3.35 -2.77 -8.04
CA TYR A 408 2.59 -2.29 -9.18
C TYR A 408 2.31 -0.81 -9.03
N ILE A 409 2.40 -0.06 -10.11
CA ILE A 409 1.89 1.32 -10.19
C ILE A 409 0.49 1.24 -10.81
N TRP A 410 -0.52 1.68 -10.08
CA TRP A 410 -1.87 1.87 -10.59
C TRP A 410 -2.02 3.32 -11.03
N ILE A 411 -2.43 3.51 -12.28
CA ILE A 411 -2.84 4.81 -12.80
C ILE A 411 -4.36 4.87 -12.78
N LEU A 412 -4.91 5.85 -12.07
CA LEU A 412 -6.34 6.11 -12.01
C LEU A 412 -6.66 7.44 -12.68
N SER A 413 -7.75 7.53 -13.43
CA SER A 413 -8.25 8.78 -13.99
C SER A 413 -9.77 8.80 -13.94
N ASN A 414 -10.38 9.88 -13.43
CA ASN A 414 -11.83 10.07 -13.50
C ASN A 414 -12.27 10.78 -14.80
N LYS A 415 -11.33 11.02 -15.71
CA LYS A 415 -11.57 11.64 -17.01
C LYS A 415 -10.65 11.02 -18.06
N LYS A 416 -10.89 9.75 -18.37
CA LYS A 416 -10.14 9.04 -19.42
C LYS A 416 -10.36 9.68 -20.80
N PRO A 417 -9.30 9.78 -21.63
CA PRO A 417 -9.44 10.09 -23.05
C PRO A 417 -10.39 9.12 -23.74
N ALA A 418 -11.11 9.57 -24.78
CA ALA A 418 -12.15 8.78 -25.45
C ALA A 418 -11.66 7.40 -25.95
N HIS A 419 -10.41 7.27 -26.36
CA HIS A 419 -9.85 6.00 -26.84
C HIS A 419 -9.52 5.00 -25.72
N ARG A 420 -9.51 5.43 -24.45
CA ARG A 420 -9.24 4.59 -23.25
C ARG A 420 -10.50 4.29 -22.42
N GLN A 421 -11.64 4.89 -22.74
CA GLN A 421 -12.88 4.69 -21.99
C GLN A 421 -13.31 3.22 -22.05
N GLY A 422 -13.71 2.67 -20.91
CA GLY A 422 -14.08 1.27 -20.70
C GLY A 422 -12.90 0.30 -20.73
N LYS A 423 -11.65 0.78 -20.81
CA LYS A 423 -10.46 -0.05 -21.00
C LYS A 423 -9.43 0.12 -19.90
N VAL A 424 -8.64 -0.92 -19.69
CA VAL A 424 -7.48 -0.95 -18.78
C VAL A 424 -6.27 -1.48 -19.53
N GLN A 425 -5.15 -0.74 -19.45
CA GLN A 425 -3.86 -1.19 -19.98
C GLN A 425 -3.04 -1.87 -18.88
N LEU A 426 -2.61 -3.11 -19.09
CA LEU A 426 -1.63 -3.79 -18.24
C LEU A 426 -0.25 -3.69 -18.91
N ILE A 427 0.77 -3.27 -18.16
CA ILE A 427 2.15 -3.17 -18.66
C ILE A 427 3.07 -4.01 -17.78
N ASN A 428 3.67 -5.05 -18.36
CA ASN A 428 4.64 -5.89 -17.70
C ASN A 428 6.05 -5.32 -17.84
N ALA A 429 6.51 -4.56 -16.83
CA ALA A 429 7.84 -3.98 -16.79
C ALA A 429 8.80 -4.75 -15.86
N THR A 430 8.51 -6.01 -15.50
CA THR A 430 9.31 -6.75 -14.50
C THR A 430 10.76 -6.97 -14.92
N GLU A 431 11.03 -7.05 -16.23
CA GLU A 431 12.37 -7.22 -16.81
C GLU A 431 13.03 -5.89 -17.22
N MET A 432 12.36 -4.76 -17.01
CA MET A 432 12.85 -3.44 -17.41
C MET A 432 13.64 -2.77 -16.28
N TYR A 433 14.87 -3.24 -16.06
CA TYR A 433 15.73 -2.70 -15.00
C TYR A 433 17.22 -2.69 -15.34
N GLU A 434 17.96 -1.94 -14.54
CA GLU A 434 19.42 -2.02 -14.44
C GLU A 434 19.83 -2.67 -13.11
N SER A 435 20.80 -3.57 -13.16
CA SER A 435 21.39 -4.16 -11.95
C SER A 435 22.24 -3.15 -11.18
N MET A 436 22.06 -3.09 -9.87
CA MET A 436 22.84 -2.23 -8.99
C MET A 436 24.19 -2.87 -8.63
N ARG A 437 25.27 -2.08 -8.70
CA ARG A 437 26.63 -2.55 -8.30
C ARG A 437 26.75 -2.87 -6.81
N LYS A 438 25.99 -2.17 -5.97
CA LYS A 438 25.91 -2.38 -4.52
C LYS A 438 24.44 -2.49 -4.16
N SER A 439 24.07 -3.55 -3.47
CA SER A 439 22.72 -3.72 -2.96
C SER A 439 22.45 -2.75 -1.82
N GLU A 440 21.20 -2.32 -1.71
CA GLU A 440 20.72 -1.40 -0.67
C GLU A 440 19.56 -2.06 0.08
N GLY A 441 19.90 -2.83 1.11
CA GLY A 441 18.95 -3.78 1.70
C GLY A 441 18.60 -4.88 0.70
N ASN A 442 17.30 -5.09 0.46
CA ASN A 442 16.76 -5.96 -0.57
C ASN A 442 16.77 -5.34 -1.96
N LYS A 443 17.01 -4.02 -2.09
CA LYS A 443 17.05 -3.38 -3.41
C LYS A 443 18.31 -3.79 -4.16
N ARG A 444 18.13 -4.45 -5.30
CA ARG A 444 19.20 -4.87 -6.22
C ARG A 444 19.02 -4.34 -7.64
N ARG A 445 17.81 -3.89 -7.96
CA ARG A 445 17.42 -3.43 -9.29
C ARG A 445 16.96 -1.98 -9.22
N ARG A 446 17.17 -1.24 -10.31
CA ARG A 446 16.61 0.10 -10.48
C ARG A 446 15.99 0.28 -11.86
N VAL A 447 14.94 1.08 -11.98
CA VAL A 447 14.47 1.56 -13.27
C VAL A 447 15.37 2.72 -13.70
N GLY A 448 16.15 2.54 -14.76
CA GLY A 448 17.01 3.58 -15.31
C GLY A 448 16.26 4.54 -16.24
N GLU A 449 16.88 5.65 -16.63
CA GLU A 449 16.26 6.65 -17.53
C GLU A 449 15.83 6.06 -18.89
N ALA A 450 16.55 5.04 -19.39
CA ALA A 450 16.13 4.34 -20.60
C ALA A 450 14.84 3.53 -20.35
N GLN A 451 14.81 2.74 -19.29
CA GLN A 451 13.64 1.94 -18.93
C GLN A 451 12.43 2.82 -18.59
N THR A 452 12.62 3.95 -17.91
CA THR A 452 11.54 4.91 -17.65
C THR A 452 10.92 5.39 -18.95
N ARG A 453 11.73 5.85 -19.91
CA ARG A 453 11.22 6.30 -21.22
C ARG A 453 10.50 5.19 -21.98
N ASP A 454 11.02 3.97 -21.94
CA ASP A 454 10.39 2.84 -22.63
C ASP A 454 9.03 2.49 -21.99
N ILE A 455 8.95 2.44 -20.65
CA ILE A 455 7.70 2.18 -19.92
C ILE A 455 6.66 3.29 -20.19
N VAL A 456 7.07 4.56 -20.10
CA VAL A 456 6.20 5.71 -20.38
C VAL A 456 5.74 5.67 -21.82
N SER A 457 6.63 5.41 -22.79
CA SER A 457 6.25 5.30 -24.20
C SER A 457 5.25 4.17 -24.46
N MET A 458 5.37 3.01 -23.81
CA MET A 458 4.38 1.93 -23.93
C MET A 458 3.02 2.36 -23.36
N TYR A 459 3.05 3.05 -22.21
CA TYR A 459 1.85 3.63 -21.63
C TYR A 459 1.21 4.63 -22.59
N SER A 460 1.92 5.65 -23.07
CA SER A 460 1.36 6.68 -23.95
C SER A 460 0.84 6.12 -25.28
N ALA A 461 1.56 5.16 -25.88
CA ALA A 461 1.20 4.57 -27.17
C ALA A 461 -0.16 3.86 -27.13
N PHE A 462 -0.49 3.22 -26.00
CA PHE A 462 -1.74 2.46 -25.84
C PHE A 462 -1.94 1.43 -26.96
N GLU A 463 -0.88 0.64 -27.21
CA GLU A 463 -0.85 -0.41 -28.23
C GLU A 463 -0.63 -1.79 -27.60
N GLU A 464 -1.14 -2.82 -28.25
CA GLU A 464 -0.95 -4.23 -27.90
C GLU A 464 0.45 -4.71 -28.29
N THR A 465 1.23 -5.17 -27.33
CA THR A 465 2.57 -5.75 -27.51
C THR A 465 2.73 -7.03 -26.66
N GLY A 466 3.95 -7.58 -26.55
CA GLY A 466 4.23 -8.65 -25.58
C GLY A 466 4.11 -8.15 -24.14
N GLU A 467 4.55 -6.93 -23.90
CA GLU A 467 4.67 -6.28 -22.60
C GLU A 467 3.48 -5.36 -22.26
N SER A 468 2.66 -4.97 -23.25
CA SER A 468 1.48 -4.11 -23.07
C SER A 468 0.23 -4.83 -23.58
N LYS A 469 -0.77 -5.01 -22.72
CA LYS A 469 -2.05 -5.64 -23.04
C LYS A 469 -3.21 -4.72 -22.66
N ILE A 470 -4.28 -4.69 -23.44
CA ILE A 470 -5.43 -3.82 -23.27
C ILE A 470 -6.69 -4.68 -23.18
N PHE A 471 -7.44 -4.50 -22.10
CA PHE A 471 -8.65 -5.26 -21.83
C PHE A 471 -9.83 -4.33 -21.65
N ASP A 472 -11.02 -4.78 -22.04
CA ASP A 472 -12.24 -4.14 -21.58
C ASP A 472 -12.40 -4.38 -20.07
N SER A 473 -12.88 -3.39 -19.32
CA SER A 473 -12.94 -3.46 -17.85
C SER A 473 -13.77 -4.65 -17.33
N THR A 474 -14.75 -5.10 -18.12
CA THR A 474 -15.60 -6.25 -17.81
C THR A 474 -14.88 -7.59 -17.91
N GLU A 475 -13.75 -7.68 -18.62
CA GLU A 475 -12.98 -8.94 -18.77
C GLU A 475 -12.33 -9.41 -17.47
N PHE A 476 -12.14 -8.50 -16.50
CA PHE A 476 -11.67 -8.84 -15.16
C PHE A 476 -12.78 -9.35 -14.24
N GLY A 477 -14.03 -9.23 -14.68
CA GLY A 477 -15.20 -9.64 -13.93
C GLY A 477 -15.52 -11.12 -14.13
N TYR A 478 -16.10 -11.73 -13.11
CA TYR A 478 -16.71 -13.05 -13.18
C TYR A 478 -17.95 -13.09 -12.30
N ARG A 479 -18.90 -13.96 -12.64
CA ARG A 479 -20.07 -14.28 -11.86
C ARG A 479 -19.83 -15.60 -11.13
N ARG A 480 -19.66 -15.51 -9.82
CA ARG A 480 -19.52 -16.69 -8.96
C ARG A 480 -20.88 -17.30 -8.72
N ILE A 481 -21.12 -18.51 -9.21
CA ILE A 481 -22.35 -19.26 -8.97
C ILE A 481 -22.14 -20.29 -7.87
N ARG A 482 -23.21 -20.64 -7.16
CA ARG A 482 -23.24 -21.77 -6.22
C ARG A 482 -23.89 -22.96 -6.92
N VAL A 483 -23.12 -24.02 -7.10
CA VAL A 483 -23.55 -25.25 -7.75
C VAL A 483 -23.89 -26.26 -6.66
N LEU A 484 -25.13 -26.72 -6.66
CA LEU A 484 -25.66 -27.66 -5.69
C LEU A 484 -25.83 -29.04 -6.32
N ARG A 485 -25.75 -30.06 -5.48
CA ARG A 485 -26.10 -31.43 -5.85
C ARG A 485 -27.16 -31.98 -4.89
N PRO A 486 -28.07 -32.83 -5.36
CA PRO A 486 -29.08 -33.45 -4.52
C PRO A 486 -28.49 -34.29 -3.38
N LEU A 487 -29.08 -34.16 -2.19
CA LEU A 487 -28.77 -35.02 -1.07
C LEU A 487 -29.26 -36.45 -1.35
N ARG A 488 -28.32 -37.38 -1.53
CA ARG A 488 -28.57 -38.81 -1.65
C ARG A 488 -27.83 -39.55 -0.54
N LYS A 489 -28.41 -39.49 0.66
CA LYS A 489 -27.90 -40.16 1.87
C LYS A 489 -28.98 -40.99 2.53
N LYS A 490 -28.59 -42.16 3.02
CA LYS A 490 -29.34 -42.93 4.02
C LYS A 490 -28.64 -42.85 5.38
N ILE A 491 -29.34 -43.26 6.42
CA ILE A 491 -28.81 -43.33 7.78
C ILE A 491 -28.40 -44.77 8.04
N VAL A 492 -27.11 -44.98 8.33
CA VAL A 492 -26.57 -46.30 8.68
C VAL A 492 -25.96 -46.21 10.06
N ILE A 493 -26.59 -46.86 11.04
CA ILE A 493 -26.08 -46.90 12.40
C ILE A 493 -24.91 -47.87 12.43
N SER A 494 -23.70 -47.34 12.64
CA SER A 494 -22.45 -48.08 12.54
C SER A 494 -21.47 -47.68 13.64
N LYS A 495 -20.47 -48.53 13.89
CA LYS A 495 -19.40 -48.23 14.84
C LYS A 495 -18.61 -46.98 14.42
N ASP A 496 -18.34 -46.84 13.12
CA ASP A 496 -17.67 -45.66 12.57
C ASP A 496 -18.52 -44.40 12.75
N GLY A 497 -19.84 -44.50 12.56
CA GLY A 497 -20.76 -43.40 12.81
C GLY A 497 -20.81 -42.98 14.29
N LEU A 498 -20.74 -43.95 15.23
CA LEU A 498 -20.61 -43.64 16.65
C LEU A 498 -19.30 -42.93 16.97
N ALA A 499 -18.18 -43.36 16.38
CA ALA A 499 -16.90 -42.69 16.56
C ALA A 499 -16.96 -41.24 16.05
N LYS A 500 -17.53 -41.00 14.86
CA LYS A 500 -17.77 -39.64 14.34
C LYS A 500 -18.67 -38.81 15.25
N LEU A 501 -19.72 -39.43 15.81
CA LEU A 501 -20.64 -38.75 16.72
C LEU A 501 -19.91 -38.26 17.98
N GLU A 502 -18.94 -39.00 18.49
CA GLU A 502 -18.18 -38.59 19.68
C GLU A 502 -17.36 -37.31 19.47
N GLU A 503 -16.95 -37.05 18.24
CA GLU A 503 -16.17 -35.87 17.86
C GLU A 503 -17.05 -34.64 17.58
N GLU A 504 -18.36 -34.81 17.43
CA GLU A 504 -19.29 -33.71 17.13
C GLU A 504 -19.40 -32.73 18.32
N LYS A 505 -19.19 -31.44 18.05
CA LYS A 505 -19.28 -30.38 19.08
C LYS A 505 -20.62 -30.35 19.84
N PRO A 506 -21.79 -30.58 19.20
CA PRO A 506 -23.04 -30.65 19.95
C PRO A 506 -23.12 -31.88 20.88
N TRP A 507 -22.46 -32.99 20.53
CA TRP A 507 -22.43 -34.21 21.34
C TRP A 507 -21.61 -34.01 22.61
N THR A 508 -20.42 -33.38 22.50
CA THR A 508 -19.55 -33.11 23.65
C THR A 508 -20.14 -32.13 24.68
N LYS A 509 -21.21 -31.40 24.31
CA LYS A 509 -21.96 -30.52 25.22
C LYS A 509 -23.05 -31.22 26.02
N LEU A 510 -23.40 -32.46 25.67
CA LEU A 510 -24.35 -33.28 26.44
C LEU A 510 -23.68 -33.75 27.74
N THR A 511 -24.49 -33.93 28.79
CA THR A 511 -23.99 -34.51 30.05
C THR A 511 -23.54 -35.96 29.82
N GLU A 512 -22.70 -36.49 30.71
CA GLU A 512 -22.23 -37.88 30.59
C GLU A 512 -23.42 -38.85 30.58
N ASP A 513 -24.36 -38.69 31.52
CA ASP A 513 -25.59 -39.49 31.58
C ASP A 513 -26.39 -39.45 30.27
N GLN A 514 -26.52 -38.27 29.65
CA GLN A 514 -27.21 -38.14 28.36
C GLN A 514 -26.49 -38.87 27.24
N ARG A 515 -25.15 -38.77 27.19
CA ARG A 515 -24.34 -39.46 26.18
C ARG A 515 -24.43 -40.98 26.35
N GLU A 516 -24.39 -41.47 27.58
CA GLU A 516 -24.58 -42.90 27.88
C GLU A 516 -25.98 -43.39 27.44
N SER A 517 -27.05 -42.66 27.79
CA SER A 517 -28.41 -43.02 27.39
C SER A 517 -28.59 -43.01 25.87
N TRP A 518 -28.08 -41.99 25.16
CA TRP A 518 -28.13 -41.94 23.70
C TRP A 518 -27.28 -43.04 23.06
N ARG A 519 -26.10 -43.36 23.61
CA ARG A 519 -25.24 -44.44 23.12
C ARG A 519 -25.93 -45.79 23.23
N ALA A 520 -26.55 -46.10 24.36
CA ALA A 520 -27.28 -47.35 24.56
C ALA A 520 -28.39 -47.52 23.50
N LEU A 521 -29.16 -46.46 23.23
CA LEU A 521 -30.21 -46.49 22.21
C LEU A 521 -29.67 -46.65 20.79
N LEU A 522 -28.51 -46.03 20.48
CA LEU A 522 -27.86 -46.18 19.17
C LEU A 522 -27.24 -47.58 19.00
N GLU A 523 -26.70 -48.17 20.07
CA GLU A 523 -26.16 -49.53 20.06
C GLU A 523 -27.25 -50.58 19.81
N GLU A 524 -28.49 -50.36 20.29
CA GLU A 524 -29.63 -51.22 19.97
C GLU A 524 -30.02 -51.19 18.48
N GLN A 525 -29.72 -50.09 17.80
CA GLN A 525 -29.95 -49.92 16.36
C GLN A 525 -28.71 -50.28 15.52
N MET A 526 -27.67 -50.86 16.11
CA MET A 526 -26.42 -51.11 15.39
C MET A 526 -26.62 -52.00 14.14
N GLY A 527 -26.13 -51.52 12.99
CA GLY A 527 -26.22 -52.20 11.71
C GLY A 527 -27.54 -51.98 10.96
N THR A 528 -28.49 -51.18 11.49
CA THR A 528 -29.72 -50.86 10.77
C THR A 528 -29.50 -49.75 9.74
N GLU A 529 -30.31 -49.81 8.68
CA GLU A 529 -30.40 -48.77 7.66
C GLU A 529 -31.78 -48.12 7.71
N HIS A 530 -31.80 -46.79 7.57
CA HIS A 530 -33.03 -46.00 7.61
C HIS A 530 -33.02 -44.87 6.59
N ASP A 531 -34.21 -44.42 6.20
CA ASP A 531 -34.38 -43.21 5.40
C ASP A 531 -33.81 -41.97 6.10
N TRP A 532 -33.38 -40.98 5.32
CA TRP A 532 -32.77 -39.74 5.84
C TRP A 532 -33.58 -39.04 6.95
N HIS A 533 -34.91 -39.03 6.82
CA HIS A 533 -35.83 -38.35 7.75
C HIS A 533 -36.14 -39.17 9.01
N TRP A 534 -35.67 -40.42 9.10
CA TRP A 534 -35.95 -41.30 10.24
C TRP A 534 -35.44 -40.72 11.57
N VAL A 535 -34.27 -40.09 11.55
CA VAL A 535 -33.61 -39.56 12.75
C VAL A 535 -34.53 -38.62 13.55
N ASP A 536 -35.22 -37.69 12.88
CA ASP A 536 -36.08 -36.72 13.58
C ASP A 536 -37.25 -37.41 14.31
N GLY A 537 -37.89 -38.37 13.64
CA GLY A 537 -39.00 -39.13 14.21
C GLY A 537 -38.55 -40.04 15.36
N TRP A 538 -37.46 -40.76 15.14
CA TRP A 538 -36.88 -41.69 16.12
C TRP A 538 -36.41 -40.95 17.39
N MET A 539 -35.64 -39.87 17.23
CA MET A 539 -35.18 -39.08 18.37
C MET A 539 -36.36 -38.52 19.18
N LYS A 540 -37.39 -37.96 18.52
CA LYS A 540 -38.58 -37.43 19.20
C LYS A 540 -39.34 -38.50 19.98
N ALA A 541 -39.43 -39.71 19.44
CA ALA A 541 -40.05 -40.83 20.14
C ALA A 541 -39.22 -41.23 21.37
N ALA A 542 -37.89 -41.33 21.23
CA ALA A 542 -36.98 -41.66 22.32
C ALA A 542 -37.05 -40.63 23.47
N ALA A 543 -36.93 -39.34 23.18
CA ALA A 543 -37.00 -38.30 24.21
C ALA A 543 -38.38 -38.12 24.85
N LYS A 544 -39.46 -38.59 24.18
CA LYS A 544 -40.79 -38.67 24.78
C LYS A 544 -40.91 -39.85 25.75
N ALA A 545 -40.23 -40.96 25.43
CA ALA A 545 -40.21 -42.16 26.27
C ALA A 545 -39.29 -42.01 27.49
N ASP A 546 -38.19 -41.26 27.34
CA ASP A 546 -37.24 -40.99 28.40
C ASP A 546 -36.88 -39.50 28.45
N SER A 547 -37.38 -38.80 29.47
CA SER A 547 -37.06 -37.38 29.72
C SER A 547 -35.60 -37.14 30.10
N GLY A 548 -34.85 -38.17 30.51
CA GLY A 548 -33.43 -38.12 30.83
C GLY A 548 -32.54 -37.78 29.63
N LEU A 549 -33.01 -38.03 28.40
CA LEU A 549 -32.29 -37.75 27.15
C LEU A 549 -32.15 -36.25 26.82
N GLY A 550 -32.82 -35.38 27.58
CA GLY A 550 -32.72 -33.93 27.45
C GLY A 550 -33.56 -33.32 26.33
N LYS A 551 -33.47 -31.99 26.18
CA LYS A 551 -34.26 -31.23 25.20
C LYS A 551 -33.67 -31.36 23.79
N LEU A 552 -34.41 -32.02 22.92
CA LEU A 552 -34.07 -32.13 21.50
C LEU A 552 -34.23 -30.80 20.75
N THR A 553 -33.32 -30.55 19.82
CA THR A 553 -33.34 -29.41 18.89
C THR A 553 -32.94 -29.87 17.49
N ALA A 554 -33.20 -29.06 16.47
CA ALA A 554 -32.77 -29.37 15.09
C ALA A 554 -31.25 -29.59 14.97
N THR A 555 -30.46 -28.94 15.83
CA THR A 555 -28.99 -29.15 15.91
C THR A 555 -28.64 -30.59 16.24
N HIS A 556 -29.36 -31.23 17.17
CA HIS A 556 -29.10 -32.62 17.57
C HIS A 556 -29.50 -33.61 16.46
N VAL A 557 -30.57 -33.33 15.73
CA VAL A 557 -30.96 -34.15 14.56
C VAL A 557 -29.88 -34.08 13.48
N LYS A 558 -29.42 -32.88 13.12
CA LYS A 558 -28.34 -32.68 12.13
C LYS A 558 -27.02 -33.30 12.56
N MET A 559 -26.73 -33.33 13.85
CA MET A 559 -25.56 -34.02 14.40
C MET A 559 -25.61 -35.52 14.11
N LEU A 560 -26.72 -36.22 14.41
CA LEU A 560 -26.86 -37.65 14.10
C LEU A 560 -26.86 -37.90 12.59
N GLN A 561 -27.52 -37.05 11.81
CA GLN A 561 -27.52 -37.14 10.35
C GLN A 561 -26.12 -37.00 9.73
N ARG A 562 -25.24 -36.15 10.30
CA ARG A 562 -23.84 -36.05 9.87
C ARG A 562 -22.99 -37.24 10.29
N ALA A 563 -23.19 -37.72 11.52
CA ALA A 563 -22.44 -38.85 12.04
C ALA A 563 -22.76 -40.17 11.31
N PHE A 564 -24.04 -40.42 11.03
CA PHE A 564 -24.53 -41.69 10.47
C PHE A 564 -24.99 -41.60 9.01
N GLY A 565 -24.91 -40.43 8.38
CA GLY A 565 -25.25 -40.23 6.98
C GLY A 565 -24.23 -40.89 6.06
N VAL A 566 -24.70 -41.81 5.22
CA VAL A 566 -23.86 -42.51 4.22
C VAL A 566 -24.40 -42.20 2.84
N HIS A 567 -23.49 -41.83 1.94
CA HIS A 567 -23.80 -41.59 0.52
C HIS A 567 -24.17 -42.87 -0.22
N ASP A 568 -25.19 -42.75 -1.05
CA ASP A 568 -25.61 -43.81 -1.96
C ASP A 568 -26.21 -43.16 -3.22
N GLN A 569 -25.50 -43.25 -4.34
CA GLN A 569 -25.87 -42.56 -5.59
C GLN A 569 -27.14 -43.12 -6.24
N GLU A 570 -27.52 -44.35 -5.89
CA GLU A 570 -28.71 -45.02 -6.42
C GLU A 570 -30.00 -44.60 -5.70
N LEU A 571 -29.90 -43.90 -4.56
CA LEU A 571 -31.06 -43.42 -3.81
C LEU A 571 -31.69 -42.20 -4.49
N GLU A 572 -33.03 -42.14 -4.50
CA GLU A 572 -33.75 -40.93 -4.89
C GLU A 572 -33.35 -39.71 -4.03
N PRO A 573 -33.34 -38.50 -4.61
CA PRO A 573 -33.07 -37.28 -3.88
C PRO A 573 -33.97 -37.12 -2.65
N VAL A 574 -33.36 -36.80 -1.52
CA VAL A 574 -34.12 -36.48 -0.31
C VAL A 574 -34.83 -35.14 -0.51
N THR A 575 -36.15 -35.11 -0.28
CA THR A 575 -36.94 -33.87 -0.34
C THR A 575 -37.32 -33.34 1.03
N ASP A 576 -37.57 -32.03 1.14
CA ASP A 576 -38.21 -31.43 2.29
C ASP A 576 -39.72 -31.76 2.36
N LYS A 577 -40.41 -31.23 3.37
CA LYS A 577 -41.86 -31.43 3.55
C LYS A 577 -42.72 -30.77 2.46
N LYS A 578 -42.14 -29.86 1.67
CA LYS A 578 -42.80 -29.16 0.57
C LYS A 578 -42.51 -29.83 -0.78
N GLY A 579 -41.69 -30.88 -0.80
CA GLY A 579 -41.28 -31.60 -2.01
C GLY A 579 -40.07 -31.00 -2.72
N ASN A 580 -39.40 -30.00 -2.14
CA ASN A 580 -38.17 -29.45 -2.72
C ASN A 580 -37.00 -30.38 -2.43
N VAL A 581 -36.14 -30.62 -3.41
CA VAL A 581 -34.91 -31.40 -3.23
C VAL A 581 -33.99 -30.69 -2.24
N LEU A 582 -33.47 -31.42 -1.25
CA LEU A 582 -32.48 -30.91 -0.33
C LEU A 582 -31.10 -30.93 -0.99
N PRO A 583 -30.32 -29.84 -0.89
CA PRO A 583 -28.94 -29.86 -1.33
C PRO A 583 -28.07 -30.66 -0.37
N ASP A 584 -27.00 -31.21 -0.92
CA ASP A 584 -25.93 -31.80 -0.15
C ASP A 584 -24.82 -30.78 0.10
N ASP A 585 -24.71 -30.36 1.36
CA ASP A 585 -23.69 -29.40 1.80
C ASP A 585 -22.26 -29.94 1.53
N ASP A 586 -22.05 -31.27 1.52
CA ASP A 586 -20.73 -31.89 1.28
C ASP A 586 -20.33 -31.92 -0.21
N LEU A 587 -21.31 -31.75 -1.11
CA LEU A 587 -21.10 -31.76 -2.57
C LEU A 587 -21.41 -30.40 -3.21
N THR A 588 -21.59 -29.36 -2.40
CA THR A 588 -21.79 -27.98 -2.88
C THR A 588 -20.47 -27.43 -3.39
N ASP A 589 -20.49 -26.90 -4.61
CA ASP A 589 -19.33 -26.30 -5.26
C ASP A 589 -19.62 -24.85 -5.70
N TYR A 590 -18.58 -24.15 -6.14
CA TYR A 590 -18.68 -22.79 -6.64
C TYR A 590 -17.84 -22.61 -7.89
N GLU A 591 -18.49 -22.16 -8.96
CA GLU A 591 -17.87 -21.88 -10.24
C GLU A 591 -17.75 -20.38 -10.46
N ASN A 592 -16.65 -19.93 -11.05
CA ASN A 592 -16.46 -18.54 -11.45
C ASN A 592 -16.65 -18.45 -12.97
N VAL A 593 -17.83 -17.98 -13.40
CA VAL A 593 -18.20 -17.89 -14.82
C VAL A 593 -17.77 -16.52 -15.36
N PRO A 594 -17.03 -16.41 -16.48
CA PRO A 594 -16.71 -15.12 -17.09
C PRO A 594 -17.96 -14.28 -17.39
N MET A 595 -17.87 -12.95 -17.30
CA MET A 595 -19.04 -12.05 -17.42
C MET A 595 -19.72 -12.08 -18.79
N ASP A 596 -19.02 -12.51 -19.84
CA ASP A 596 -19.53 -12.65 -21.21
C ASP A 596 -20.17 -14.03 -21.48
N THR A 597 -20.19 -14.92 -20.49
CA THR A 597 -20.64 -16.30 -20.61
C THR A 597 -21.95 -16.51 -19.82
N ASP A 598 -22.95 -17.13 -20.44
CA ASP A 598 -24.20 -17.49 -19.75
C ASP A 598 -23.96 -18.62 -18.74
N ILE A 599 -24.53 -18.48 -17.54
CA ILE A 599 -24.29 -19.42 -16.44
C ILE A 599 -24.89 -20.81 -16.70
N GLN A 600 -25.98 -20.91 -17.46
CA GLN A 600 -26.59 -22.20 -17.81
C GLN A 600 -25.78 -22.90 -18.89
N ASP A 601 -25.29 -22.15 -19.88
CA ASP A 601 -24.39 -22.69 -20.90
C ASP A 601 -23.09 -23.21 -20.26
N TYR A 602 -22.47 -22.43 -19.36
CA TYR A 602 -21.29 -22.87 -18.61
C TYR A 602 -21.56 -24.14 -17.79
N LEU A 603 -22.69 -24.21 -17.07
CA LEU A 603 -23.07 -25.41 -16.33
C LEU A 603 -23.17 -26.62 -17.25
N ALA A 604 -23.77 -26.46 -18.43
CA ALA A 604 -23.95 -27.55 -19.39
C ALA A 604 -22.65 -28.05 -19.99
N THR A 605 -21.66 -27.18 -20.22
CA THR A 605 -20.39 -27.54 -20.85
C THR A 605 -19.32 -27.98 -19.88
N GLU A 606 -19.19 -27.32 -18.73
CA GLU A 606 -18.07 -27.53 -17.80
C GLU A 606 -18.46 -28.38 -16.59
N VAL A 607 -19.72 -28.33 -16.12
CA VAL A 607 -20.12 -28.98 -14.86
C VAL A 607 -20.86 -30.30 -15.10
N LEU A 608 -21.93 -30.29 -15.89
CA LEU A 608 -22.78 -31.47 -16.10
C LEU A 608 -22.05 -32.71 -16.66
N PRO A 609 -20.98 -32.61 -17.49
CA PRO A 609 -20.21 -33.78 -17.91
C PRO A 609 -19.52 -34.52 -16.77
N HIS A 610 -19.22 -33.82 -15.67
CA HIS A 610 -18.56 -34.38 -14.49
C HIS A 610 -19.54 -34.63 -13.33
N ALA A 611 -20.65 -33.87 -13.27
CA ALA A 611 -21.69 -33.97 -12.24
C ALA A 611 -23.10 -33.81 -12.86
N ALA A 612 -23.63 -34.90 -13.41
CA ALA A 612 -24.88 -34.89 -14.19
C ALA A 612 -26.14 -34.45 -13.43
N ASP A 613 -26.13 -34.50 -12.10
CA ASP A 613 -27.25 -34.09 -11.23
C ASP A 613 -27.06 -32.72 -10.59
N ALA A 614 -26.01 -31.98 -10.98
CA ALA A 614 -25.76 -30.64 -10.47
C ALA A 614 -26.77 -29.61 -11.01
N TYR A 615 -27.07 -28.59 -10.20
CA TYR A 615 -27.92 -27.47 -10.57
C TYR A 615 -27.47 -26.18 -9.88
N ILE A 616 -27.80 -25.04 -10.48
CA ILE A 616 -27.45 -23.72 -9.93
C ILE A 616 -28.44 -23.34 -8.82
N ASP A 617 -27.92 -22.81 -7.73
CA ASP A 617 -28.73 -22.21 -6.67
C ASP A 617 -29.26 -20.83 -7.08
N ASP A 618 -30.56 -20.75 -7.34
CA ASP A 618 -31.26 -19.53 -7.72
C ASP A 618 -31.45 -18.53 -6.57
N THR A 619 -31.14 -18.92 -5.33
CA THR A 619 -31.20 -18.04 -4.15
C THR A 619 -29.87 -17.33 -3.87
N TYR A 620 -28.77 -17.83 -4.45
CA TYR A 620 -27.47 -17.19 -4.36
C TYR A 620 -27.40 -16.08 -5.40
N ARG A 621 -27.70 -14.83 -5.00
CA ARG A 621 -27.86 -13.68 -5.89
C ARG A 621 -26.99 -12.50 -5.50
N ASP A 622 -26.59 -11.72 -6.49
CA ASP A 622 -25.86 -10.47 -6.30
C ASP A 622 -26.77 -9.39 -5.68
N GLU A 623 -26.25 -8.64 -4.70
CA GLU A 623 -27.03 -7.59 -4.04
C GLU A 623 -27.20 -6.34 -4.92
N THR A 624 -26.30 -6.12 -5.89
CA THR A 624 -26.27 -4.91 -6.73
C THR A 624 -27.21 -5.03 -7.92
N ASP A 625 -27.19 -6.16 -8.63
CA ASP A 625 -28.04 -6.37 -9.82
C ASP A 625 -29.20 -7.36 -9.63
N GLY A 626 -29.20 -8.16 -8.55
CA GLY A 626 -30.28 -9.11 -8.25
C GLY A 626 -30.26 -10.40 -9.07
N GLU A 627 -29.28 -10.58 -9.96
CA GLU A 627 -29.13 -11.76 -10.80
C GLU A 627 -28.49 -12.93 -10.04
N VAL A 628 -28.63 -14.15 -10.57
CA VAL A 628 -28.08 -15.38 -9.95
C VAL A 628 -26.55 -15.39 -10.03
N GLY A 629 -25.90 -15.78 -8.93
CA GLY A 629 -24.47 -15.65 -8.71
C GLY A 629 -24.09 -14.26 -8.20
N ILE A 630 -22.93 -14.17 -7.54
CA ILE A 630 -22.38 -12.90 -7.04
C ILE A 630 -21.26 -12.46 -7.96
N VAL A 631 -21.26 -11.20 -8.37
CA VAL A 631 -20.20 -10.65 -9.22
C VAL A 631 -18.94 -10.45 -8.39
N GLY A 632 -17.80 -10.86 -8.94
CA GLY A 632 -16.48 -10.59 -8.40
C GLY A 632 -15.57 -10.08 -9.49
N TYR A 633 -14.54 -9.34 -9.09
CA TYR A 633 -13.48 -8.89 -9.99
C TYR A 633 -12.12 -9.37 -9.47
N GLU A 634 -11.27 -9.82 -10.39
CA GLU A 634 -9.89 -10.23 -10.15
C GLU A 634 -9.02 -9.87 -11.35
N ILE A 635 -7.85 -9.27 -11.10
CA ILE A 635 -6.85 -8.94 -12.11
C ILE A 635 -5.69 -9.92 -11.93
N ASN A 636 -5.77 -11.08 -12.55
CA ASN A 636 -4.68 -12.06 -12.50
C ASN A 636 -3.57 -11.65 -13.49
N PHE A 637 -2.74 -10.69 -13.07
CA PHE A 637 -1.71 -10.09 -13.92
C PHE A 637 -0.83 -11.15 -14.61
N ASN A 638 -0.36 -12.15 -13.86
CA ASN A 638 0.52 -13.20 -14.39
C ASN A 638 -0.15 -14.04 -15.49
N ARG A 639 -1.46 -14.28 -15.41
CA ARG A 639 -2.19 -15.06 -16.42
C ARG A 639 -2.14 -14.39 -17.80
N TYR A 640 -2.15 -13.06 -17.86
CA TYR A 640 -2.21 -12.32 -19.12
C TYR A 640 -0.87 -12.26 -19.86
N PHE A 641 0.24 -12.40 -19.13
CA PHE A 641 1.60 -12.38 -19.68
C PHE A 641 2.28 -13.75 -19.65
N TYR A 642 1.54 -14.80 -19.29
CA TYR A 642 2.07 -16.15 -19.29
C TYR A 642 2.23 -16.66 -20.72
N GLU A 643 3.49 -16.82 -21.15
CA GLU A 643 3.81 -17.55 -22.37
C GLU A 643 4.05 -19.02 -22.01
N TYR A 644 3.26 -19.92 -22.59
CA TYR A 644 3.47 -21.35 -22.42
C TYR A 644 4.81 -21.75 -23.04
N GLN A 645 5.76 -22.13 -22.19
CA GLN A 645 6.98 -22.79 -22.63
C GLN A 645 6.75 -24.30 -22.61
N PRO A 646 6.70 -24.98 -23.77
CA PRO A 646 6.62 -26.43 -23.78
C PRO A 646 7.82 -27.01 -23.03
N PRO A 647 7.66 -28.14 -22.32
CA PRO A 647 8.78 -28.85 -21.75
C PRO A 647 9.86 -29.06 -22.82
N ARG A 648 11.13 -28.86 -22.44
CA ARG A 648 12.26 -29.20 -23.32
C ARG A 648 12.15 -30.66 -23.75
N ASP A 649 12.56 -30.94 -24.97
CA ASP A 649 12.59 -32.31 -25.47
C ASP A 649 13.54 -33.16 -24.59
N LEU A 650 13.14 -34.40 -24.29
CA LEU A 650 13.90 -35.28 -23.42
C LEU A 650 15.31 -35.56 -24.00
N ASP A 651 15.44 -35.63 -25.32
CA ASP A 651 16.72 -35.88 -25.99
C ASP A 651 17.69 -34.70 -25.81
N GLU A 652 17.17 -33.46 -25.73
CA GLU A 652 17.99 -32.27 -25.44
C GLU A 652 18.44 -32.21 -23.97
N ILE A 653 17.58 -32.64 -23.05
CA ILE A 653 17.93 -32.71 -21.62
C ILE A 653 19.03 -33.76 -21.41
N ASP A 654 18.91 -34.92 -22.05
CA ASP A 654 19.92 -35.98 -22.00
C ASP A 654 21.25 -35.54 -22.64
N ALA A 655 21.21 -34.80 -23.75
CA ALA A 655 22.42 -34.25 -24.37
C ALA A 655 23.15 -33.26 -23.46
N ASP A 656 22.43 -32.34 -22.80
CA ASP A 656 23.00 -31.39 -21.84
C ASP A 656 23.56 -32.10 -20.60
N LEU A 657 22.85 -33.08 -20.06
CA LEU A 657 23.32 -33.88 -18.92
C LEU A 657 24.63 -34.59 -19.26
N ASN A 658 24.72 -35.22 -20.43
CA ASN A 658 25.94 -35.87 -20.91
C ASN A 658 27.09 -34.86 -21.08
N ALA A 659 26.80 -33.63 -21.55
CA ALA A 659 27.80 -32.58 -21.69
C ALA A 659 28.33 -32.11 -20.32
N VAL A 660 27.45 -31.89 -19.35
CA VAL A 660 27.81 -31.52 -17.97
C VAL A 660 28.57 -32.67 -17.28
N GLU A 661 28.16 -33.92 -17.47
CA GLU A 661 28.88 -35.09 -16.95
C GLU A 661 30.29 -35.18 -17.54
N ALA A 662 30.46 -34.92 -18.84
CA ALA A 662 31.76 -34.89 -19.49
C ALA A 662 32.65 -33.76 -18.95
N GLU A 663 32.07 -32.58 -18.68
CA GLU A 663 32.77 -31.43 -18.10
C GLU A 663 33.21 -31.73 -16.65
N ILE A 664 32.33 -32.32 -15.83
CA ILE A 664 32.64 -32.76 -14.46
C ILE A 664 33.74 -33.82 -14.48
N ALA A 665 33.66 -34.79 -15.40
CA ALA A 665 34.68 -35.84 -15.53
C ALA A 665 36.05 -35.26 -15.92
N ALA A 666 36.09 -34.25 -16.80
CA ALA A 666 37.31 -33.55 -17.19
C ALA A 666 37.93 -32.78 -16.00
N ILE A 667 37.10 -32.06 -15.23
CA ILE A 667 37.54 -31.34 -14.03
C ILE A 667 38.09 -32.30 -12.97
N LEU A 668 37.41 -33.45 -12.74
CA LEU A 668 37.87 -34.45 -11.80
C LEU A 668 39.20 -35.08 -12.23
N ALA A 669 39.40 -35.31 -13.53
CA ALA A 669 40.65 -35.83 -14.07
C ALA A 669 41.81 -34.86 -13.85
N GLU A 670 41.60 -33.54 -14.06
CA GLU A 670 42.59 -32.49 -13.77
C GLU A 670 42.97 -32.38 -12.29
N VAL A 671 42.09 -32.76 -11.36
CA VAL A 671 42.35 -32.73 -9.90
C VAL A 671 43.08 -34.00 -9.42
N THR A 672 43.13 -35.05 -10.25
CA THR A 672 43.77 -36.34 -9.92
C THR A 672 45.16 -36.56 -10.53
N GLU A 673 45.66 -35.62 -11.35
CA GLU A 673 47.09 -35.46 -11.70
C GLU A 673 47.80 -34.52 -10.72
#